data_AF-A0A7Y5NRL1-F1
#
_entry.id   AF-A0A7Y5NRL1-F1
#
_cell.length_a   1.000
_cell.length_b   1.000
_cell.length_c   1.000
_cell.angle_alpha   90.00
_cell.angle_beta   90.00
_cell.angle_gamma   90.00
#
_symmetry.space_group_name_H-M   'P 1'
#
loop_
_entity.id
_entity.type
_entity.pdbx_description
1 polymer ?
#
loop_
_entity_poly.entity_id
_entity_poly.type
_entity_poly.pdbx_seq_one_letter_code
_entity_poly.pdbx_strand_id
1 'polypeptide(L)'
;MLSRVGLLGCVLLLVGQAACLDSSGIDLDDGDDADGGVDDGAGAHAEGGGPSGNGGADEGGSSGEGGDPIPAEEDPFDPPPAPPMLSEDELAIIADGVDDSLGNASATYSVLMVGLETGQVVYAKNADTARKPASNTKIFTTAASLLIDGEAGRPLAGVYATAVNGGVVQGDLVLFGEHDPAYTPWFGADSRQGLDAIAEVLVDSGITQVTGGVVARGEFLYEGNSVGTMDFGAERSQTANAFRQALLSAGISVSGGASTSSSLDPPGGQLLAPMPSVSLDAVTHAINVPSHNEMADLMMHRLGTAGGGDSTYASGFQTVQGVLDDVGVAHDGLDLNDGSGLSHDNRVTPRHIVDLFRAMSERDVWPAFESSLAISGVRGTIAGRMTGDNTYGRFWGKTGTINGVVALSGVLFHKHNGQRYLASLLANNVADSTSARAALDGAVGALAKSHGGVTGLPATPLLDRVEDDHNGETAWISFRGVDGATGYLIERSADGRTWSRAEARLVHETTHRTFAIDGQLFVRVRAVNAAGESGPSNVLGARVSEGAGARVLFVDGNERYQRGPVPENPLGWGNDAVVAHAAAIQGSFESASAAEVAAGEVDLDAFDMVLWGLGRESVDDESFSDAEQPIVRAYVASGGRLFVSGSEVAFDLIGEGSTADAAFARDVLGIDYLSDDASTTYLMSGDVPTDVKLARFSKLGRHEVAYPDVIGPATDMGTSCLRYAAGVGGDACVLTDHDGGGRVVMMGFPLESLDDPAVGRALVALLGS
;
A
#
# COMPACT_ATOMS: atom_id res chain seq x y z
N MET A 1 30.39 -0.87 17.33
CA MET A 1 31.01 0.47 17.49
C MET A 1 30.49 1.33 16.37
N LEU A 2 29.91 2.50 16.67
CA LEU A 2 29.20 3.30 15.66
C LEU A 2 30.16 4.18 14.86
N SER A 3 29.88 4.31 13.56
CA SER A 3 30.03 5.58 12.86
C SER A 3 28.81 5.77 11.96
N ARG A 4 27.89 6.64 12.37
CA ARG A 4 26.71 7.04 11.58
C ARG A 4 27.10 8.23 10.71
N VAL A 5 27.00 8.09 9.39
CA VAL A 5 26.86 9.25 8.49
C VAL A 5 25.37 9.37 8.19
N GLY A 6 24.71 10.35 8.81
CA GLY A 6 23.33 10.69 8.48
C GLY A 6 23.29 11.79 7.43
N LEU A 7 22.62 11.54 6.30
CA LEU A 7 22.06 12.63 5.49
C LEU A 7 20.62 12.85 5.93
N LEU A 8 20.35 14.00 6.54
CA LEU A 8 18.99 14.47 6.82
C LEU A 8 18.40 15.07 5.53
N GLY A 9 17.33 14.46 5.01
CA GLY A 9 16.47 15.11 4.02
C GLY A 9 15.59 16.15 4.72
N CYS A 10 16.01 17.42 4.72
CA CYS A 10 15.21 18.50 5.28
C CYS A 10 14.04 18.89 4.36
N VAL A 11 12.82 18.56 4.78
CA VAL A 11 11.58 19.18 4.26
C VAL A 11 11.60 20.67 4.64
N LEU A 12 11.67 21.55 3.65
CA LEU A 12 11.77 23.00 3.88
C LEU A 12 10.39 23.67 3.86
N LEU A 13 9.76 23.79 5.03
CA LEU A 13 8.60 24.65 5.24
C LEU A 13 9.01 26.13 5.17
N LEU A 14 8.39 26.88 4.26
CA LEU A 14 8.63 28.31 4.04
C LEU A 14 7.89 29.17 5.08
N VAL A 15 8.60 29.64 6.11
CA VAL A 15 8.26 30.89 6.82
C VAL A 15 9.53 31.70 6.99
N GLY A 16 9.58 32.88 6.39
CA GLY A 16 10.82 33.65 6.28
C GLY A 16 11.06 34.63 7.43
N GLN A 17 12.33 34.83 7.79
CA GLN A 17 12.96 36.14 7.91
C GLN A 17 14.49 36.01 7.89
N ALA A 18 15.18 37.00 7.33
CA ALA A 18 16.61 36.92 7.03
C ALA A 18 17.50 37.52 8.14
N ALA A 19 18.65 36.90 8.38
CA ALA A 19 19.84 37.55 8.92
C ALA A 19 21.12 36.84 8.41
N CYS A 20 22.06 37.60 7.86
CA CYS A 20 23.34 37.08 7.33
C CYS A 20 24.40 36.96 8.42
N LEU A 21 25.48 36.21 8.13
CA LEU A 21 26.92 36.49 8.36
C LEU A 21 27.69 35.20 7.98
N ASP A 22 28.30 35.14 6.79
CA ASP A 22 29.66 35.58 6.44
C ASP A 22 30.77 34.62 6.90
N SER A 23 31.72 34.36 5.99
CA SER A 23 32.66 33.23 6.03
C SER A 23 34.10 33.68 5.73
N SER A 24 35.01 33.59 6.69
CA SER A 24 36.47 33.59 6.44
C SER A 24 37.30 33.23 7.68
N GLY A 25 38.48 32.62 7.44
CA GLY A 25 39.47 32.22 8.46
C GLY A 25 39.51 30.69 8.66
N ILE A 26 40.42 29.89 8.08
CA ILE A 26 41.90 29.90 8.20
C ILE A 26 42.28 29.65 9.69
N ASP A 27 43.00 28.60 10.09
CA ASP A 27 44.28 28.14 9.54
C ASP A 27 44.55 26.62 9.70
N LEU A 28 45.57 26.11 9.02
CA LEU A 28 46.20 24.80 9.24
C LEU A 28 47.58 25.01 9.87
N ASP A 29 48.03 24.12 10.75
CA ASP A 29 49.47 23.85 10.91
C ASP A 29 49.73 22.42 11.40
N ASP A 30 50.85 21.86 10.96
CA ASP A 30 51.26 20.47 11.14
C ASP A 30 52.12 20.26 12.40
N GLY A 31 52.35 19.00 12.81
CA GLY A 31 53.18 18.70 13.98
C GLY A 31 53.49 17.21 14.18
N ASP A 32 54.55 16.74 13.53
CA ASP A 32 55.01 15.35 13.50
C ASP A 32 55.61 14.78 14.82
N ASP A 33 55.67 13.44 14.82
CA ASP A 33 56.75 12.57 15.33
C ASP A 33 56.88 12.10 16.79
N ALA A 34 56.87 10.75 16.89
CA ALA A 34 57.87 9.87 17.51
C ALA A 34 57.61 9.16 18.86
N ASP A 35 57.50 7.83 18.74
CA ASP A 35 58.14 6.77 19.53
C ASP A 35 58.00 6.68 21.06
N GLY A 36 57.28 5.62 21.48
CA GLY A 36 57.97 4.43 22.00
C GLY A 36 57.92 4.15 23.52
N GLY A 37 57.92 2.85 23.86
CA GLY A 37 58.31 2.37 25.20
C GLY A 37 57.26 1.49 25.89
N VAL A 38 57.62 0.21 26.09
CA VAL A 38 56.85 -0.78 26.85
C VAL A 38 57.40 -0.88 28.28
N ASP A 39 56.54 -1.23 29.24
CA ASP A 39 56.69 -2.38 30.17
C ASP A 39 56.52 -2.17 31.69
N ASP A 40 55.86 -3.16 32.28
CA ASP A 40 55.87 -3.71 33.66
C ASP A 40 55.83 -2.85 34.96
N GLY A 41 55.06 -3.36 35.94
CA GLY A 41 55.24 -3.03 37.37
C GLY A 41 54.03 -3.27 38.30
N ALA A 42 54.01 -4.38 39.05
CA ALA A 42 52.92 -4.74 39.98
C ALA A 42 53.20 -4.43 41.47
N GLY A 43 52.16 -4.34 42.32
CA GLY A 43 52.25 -4.85 43.71
C GLY A 43 51.64 -4.06 44.89
N ALA A 44 50.55 -4.61 45.46
CA ALA A 44 50.36 -4.94 46.88
C ALA A 44 50.06 -3.87 48.01
N HIS A 45 48.84 -4.02 48.57
CA HIS A 45 48.49 -4.21 50.00
C HIS A 45 48.67 -3.15 51.13
N ALA A 46 47.51 -2.77 51.70
CA ALA A 46 47.06 -3.01 53.10
C ALA A 46 47.27 -1.98 54.27
N GLU A 47 46.11 -1.59 54.84
CA GLU A 47 45.74 -1.37 56.26
C GLU A 47 46.33 -0.26 57.16
N GLY A 48 45.44 0.62 57.65
CA GLY A 48 45.05 0.60 59.08
C GLY A 48 45.34 1.80 60.00
N GLY A 49 44.28 2.52 60.46
CA GLY A 49 44.27 3.27 61.75
C GLY A 49 43.86 4.76 61.73
N GLY A 50 42.73 5.11 62.37
CA GLY A 50 42.32 6.51 62.69
C GLY A 50 42.53 6.85 64.19
N PRO A 51 41.76 7.77 64.83
CA PRO A 51 40.74 8.70 64.31
C PRO A 51 40.80 10.14 64.91
N SER A 52 39.70 10.93 64.76
CA SER A 52 39.36 12.28 65.31
C SER A 52 39.73 13.52 64.46
N GLY A 53 38.86 14.52 64.27
CA GLY A 53 37.42 14.65 64.57
C GLY A 53 36.83 16.05 64.25
N ASN A 54 35.53 16.12 63.89
CA ASN A 54 34.69 17.30 63.53
C ASN A 54 35.11 18.16 62.31
N GLY A 55 34.19 18.62 61.43
CA GLY A 55 32.74 18.38 61.31
C GLY A 55 32.05 19.34 60.31
N GLY A 56 30.85 18.99 59.80
CA GLY A 56 30.04 19.73 58.81
C GLY A 56 30.09 19.07 57.42
N ALA A 57 29.02 18.39 56.95
CA ALA A 57 27.82 18.94 56.31
C ALA A 57 28.13 19.46 54.88
N ASP A 58 27.54 18.99 53.79
CA ASP A 58 26.53 17.95 53.54
C ASP A 58 26.96 17.18 52.24
N GLU A 59 26.32 16.15 51.68
CA GLU A 59 24.94 15.61 51.76
C GLU A 59 24.92 14.08 51.99
N GLY A 60 23.75 13.44 51.94
CA GLY A 60 23.57 12.01 52.23
C GLY A 60 22.88 11.20 51.12
N GLY A 61 23.64 10.37 50.41
CA GLY A 61 23.11 9.21 49.70
C GLY A 61 22.97 8.03 50.65
N SER A 62 21.75 7.49 50.82
CA SER A 62 21.52 6.27 51.60
C SER A 62 20.99 5.16 50.70
N SER A 63 21.73 4.07 50.62
CA SER A 63 21.22 2.77 50.16
C SER A 63 20.08 2.31 51.08
N GLY A 64 19.04 1.71 50.50
CA GLY A 64 17.89 1.21 51.24
C GLY A 64 17.09 0.24 50.41
N GLU A 65 17.39 -1.04 50.63
CA GLU A 65 16.53 -2.23 50.44
C GLU A 65 15.93 -2.51 49.05
N GLY A 66 15.96 -3.78 48.66
CA GLY A 66 15.38 -4.22 47.40
C GLY A 66 13.85 -4.08 47.45
N GLY A 67 13.30 -3.24 46.59
CA GLY A 67 12.01 -3.57 46.02
C GLY A 67 12.19 -4.83 45.18
N ASP A 68 11.43 -5.89 45.49
CA ASP A 68 11.12 -6.89 44.48
C ASP A 68 10.62 -6.14 43.23
N PRO A 69 10.96 -6.57 42.00
CA PRO A 69 10.36 -5.98 40.83
C PRO A 69 8.85 -6.09 40.98
N ILE A 70 8.15 -4.96 40.87
CA ILE A 70 6.69 -4.95 40.76
C ILE A 70 6.37 -5.98 39.66
N PRO A 71 5.56 -7.01 39.94
CA PRO A 71 5.17 -7.93 38.88
C PRO A 71 4.61 -7.08 37.75
N ALA A 72 5.16 -7.23 36.55
CA ALA A 72 4.38 -6.86 35.38
C ALA A 72 3.05 -7.58 35.54
N GLU A 73 1.93 -6.86 35.40
CA GLU A 73 0.62 -7.51 35.44
C GLU A 73 0.69 -8.70 34.48
N GLU A 74 0.41 -9.90 34.99
CA GLU A 74 0.43 -11.10 34.15
C GLU A 74 -0.57 -10.84 33.03
N ASP A 75 -0.06 -10.74 31.80
CA ASP A 75 -0.85 -10.52 30.59
C ASP A 75 -2.01 -11.52 30.62
N PRO A 76 -3.27 -11.07 30.79
CA PRO A 76 -4.38 -11.93 31.20
C PRO A 76 -4.86 -12.87 30.08
N PHE A 77 -4.12 -12.89 28.97
CA PHE A 77 -4.43 -13.54 27.72
C PHE A 77 -3.40 -14.61 27.39
N ASP A 78 -3.86 -15.75 26.87
CA ASP A 78 -2.96 -16.82 26.46
C ASP A 78 -2.14 -16.40 25.21
N PRO A 79 -0.87 -16.82 25.10
CA PRO A 79 -0.10 -16.64 23.88
C PRO A 79 -0.71 -17.46 22.74
N PRO A 80 -0.63 -16.99 21.49
CA PRO A 80 -1.25 -17.67 20.36
C PRO A 80 -0.57 -19.03 20.12
N PRO A 81 -1.33 -20.12 19.87
CA PRO A 81 -0.80 -21.48 19.78
C PRO A 81 0.26 -21.60 18.68
N ALA A 82 1.21 -22.52 18.74
CA ALA A 82 2.17 -22.66 17.65
C ALA A 82 1.46 -23.06 16.33
N PRO A 83 1.81 -22.48 15.16
CA PRO A 83 1.28 -22.95 13.88
C PRO A 83 1.57 -24.45 13.68
N PRO A 84 0.57 -25.26 13.29
CA PRO A 84 0.73 -26.71 13.26
C PRO A 84 1.72 -27.16 12.18
N MET A 85 2.68 -28.00 12.53
CA MET A 85 3.62 -28.62 11.57
C MET A 85 2.94 -29.77 10.82
N LEU A 86 3.26 -29.95 9.53
CA LEU A 86 2.89 -31.16 8.79
C LEU A 86 3.67 -32.38 9.32
N SER A 87 2.99 -33.51 9.43
CA SER A 87 3.58 -34.79 9.80
C SER A 87 4.39 -35.44 8.66
N GLU A 88 5.25 -36.41 8.98
CA GLU A 88 6.05 -37.13 7.98
C GLU A 88 5.19 -37.83 6.90
N ASP A 89 4.02 -38.36 7.28
CA ASP A 89 3.07 -38.99 6.35
C ASP A 89 2.44 -37.95 5.39
N GLU A 90 2.10 -36.76 5.87
CA GLU A 90 1.56 -35.68 5.03
C GLU A 90 2.61 -35.12 4.08
N LEU A 91 3.85 -34.95 4.56
CA LEU A 91 4.99 -34.56 3.72
C LEU A 91 5.24 -35.59 2.61
N ALA A 92 5.14 -36.89 2.91
CA ALA A 92 5.28 -37.95 1.91
C ALA A 92 4.16 -37.90 0.84
N ILE A 93 2.90 -37.72 1.25
CA ILE A 93 1.76 -37.58 0.33
C ILE A 93 1.91 -36.37 -0.60
N ILE A 94 2.37 -35.24 -0.07
CA ILE A 94 2.65 -34.03 -0.88
C ILE A 94 3.80 -34.32 -1.86
N ALA A 95 4.90 -34.92 -1.38
CA ALA A 95 6.07 -35.21 -2.20
C ALA A 95 5.74 -36.15 -3.37
N ASP A 96 5.02 -37.26 -3.12
CA ASP A 96 4.56 -38.19 -4.16
C ASP A 96 3.70 -37.46 -5.20
N GLY A 97 2.73 -36.63 -4.76
CA GLY A 97 1.86 -35.87 -5.66
C GLY A 97 2.60 -34.80 -6.49
N VAL A 98 3.67 -34.20 -5.95
CA VAL A 98 4.55 -33.28 -6.68
C VAL A 98 5.41 -34.03 -7.69
N ASP A 99 6.04 -35.14 -7.31
CA ASP A 99 6.88 -35.93 -8.23
C ASP A 99 6.07 -36.58 -9.36
N ASP A 100 4.86 -37.09 -9.09
CA ASP A 100 3.92 -37.56 -10.11
C ASP A 100 3.57 -36.45 -11.12
N SER A 101 3.35 -35.22 -10.64
CA SER A 101 3.03 -34.07 -11.49
C SER A 101 4.21 -33.63 -12.37
N LEU A 102 5.45 -33.75 -11.86
CA LEU A 102 6.68 -33.37 -12.56
C LEU A 102 7.27 -34.51 -13.43
N GLY A 103 6.80 -35.74 -13.28
CA GLY A 103 7.46 -36.95 -13.80
C GLY A 103 7.43 -37.17 -15.32
N ASN A 104 6.66 -36.38 -16.08
CA ASN A 104 6.35 -36.69 -17.49
C ASN A 104 6.77 -35.59 -18.51
N ALA A 105 7.99 -35.06 -18.39
CA ALA A 105 8.54 -34.12 -19.36
C ALA A 105 10.06 -34.28 -19.56
N SER A 106 10.56 -33.87 -20.72
CA SER A 106 12.01 -33.75 -21.01
C SER A 106 12.69 -32.55 -20.33
N ALA A 107 11.99 -31.88 -19.40
CA ALA A 107 12.43 -30.67 -18.75
C ALA A 107 13.28 -30.97 -17.50
N THR A 108 14.14 -30.04 -17.13
CA THR A 108 14.90 -30.07 -15.87
C THR A 108 14.23 -29.13 -14.86
N TYR A 109 13.77 -29.69 -13.76
CA TYR A 109 13.07 -28.95 -12.70
C TYR A 109 14.00 -28.61 -11.52
N SER A 110 13.81 -27.41 -10.99
CA SER A 110 14.29 -26.96 -9.69
C SER A 110 13.09 -26.43 -8.90
N VAL A 111 12.85 -26.98 -7.71
CA VAL A 111 11.64 -26.72 -6.90
C VAL A 111 12.00 -26.57 -5.43
N LEU A 112 11.35 -25.63 -4.75
CA LEU A 112 11.32 -25.50 -3.30
C LEU A 112 9.90 -25.10 -2.85
N MET A 113 9.38 -25.76 -1.82
CA MET A 113 8.12 -25.45 -1.16
C MET A 113 8.33 -25.41 0.36
N VAL A 114 7.88 -24.35 1.03
CA VAL A 114 8.14 -24.07 2.45
C VAL A 114 6.89 -23.48 3.10
N GLY A 115 6.52 -23.92 4.31
CA GLY A 115 5.48 -23.26 5.11
C GLY A 115 5.95 -21.87 5.56
N LEU A 116 5.16 -20.83 5.29
CA LEU A 116 5.56 -19.44 5.52
C LEU A 116 5.72 -19.15 7.02
N GLU A 117 4.71 -19.48 7.81
CA GLU A 117 4.73 -19.28 9.26
C GLU A 117 5.65 -20.27 10.00
N THR A 118 5.82 -21.49 9.49
CA THR A 118 6.57 -22.56 10.17
C THR A 118 8.04 -22.65 9.77
N GLY A 119 8.40 -22.14 8.59
CA GLY A 119 9.69 -22.40 7.96
C GLY A 119 9.93 -23.87 7.57
N GLN A 120 8.91 -24.73 7.67
CA GLN A 120 9.03 -26.16 7.37
C GLN A 120 9.25 -26.38 5.87
N VAL A 121 10.35 -27.02 5.48
CA VAL A 121 10.53 -27.46 4.09
C VAL A 121 9.54 -28.59 3.81
N VAL A 122 8.58 -28.32 2.93
CA VAL A 122 7.55 -29.28 2.52
C VAL A 122 8.05 -30.15 1.37
N TYR A 123 8.76 -29.55 0.41
CA TYR A 123 9.36 -30.26 -0.72
C TYR A 123 10.58 -29.51 -1.25
N ALA A 124 11.63 -30.24 -1.65
CA ALA A 124 12.83 -29.65 -2.23
C ALA A 124 13.47 -30.57 -3.29
N LYS A 125 13.77 -30.01 -4.46
CA LYS A 125 14.40 -30.72 -5.59
C LYS A 125 15.28 -29.76 -6.37
N ASN A 126 16.61 -29.91 -6.29
CA ASN A 126 17.57 -28.98 -6.90
C ASN A 126 17.32 -27.49 -6.48
N ALA A 127 16.92 -27.26 -5.23
CA ALA A 127 16.49 -25.96 -4.70
C ALA A 127 17.57 -24.87 -4.76
N ASP A 128 18.84 -25.27 -4.73
CA ASP A 128 20.02 -24.40 -4.78
C ASP A 128 20.68 -24.36 -6.18
N THR A 129 20.05 -24.98 -7.18
CA THR A 129 20.57 -24.98 -8.57
C THR A 129 20.04 -23.77 -9.32
N ALA A 130 20.95 -22.91 -9.78
CA ALA A 130 20.61 -21.74 -10.56
C ALA A 130 20.00 -22.11 -11.94
N ARG A 131 18.89 -21.46 -12.27
CA ARG A 131 18.04 -21.68 -13.45
C ARG A 131 17.70 -20.36 -14.12
N LYS A 132 17.24 -20.39 -15.38
CA LYS A 132 16.68 -19.19 -16.02
C LYS A 132 15.28 -18.95 -15.43
N PRO A 133 14.98 -17.79 -14.83
CA PRO A 133 13.69 -17.52 -14.19
C PRO A 133 12.57 -17.13 -15.16
N ALA A 134 12.90 -16.68 -16.38
CA ALA A 134 11.98 -15.86 -17.19
C ALA A 134 11.42 -14.70 -16.33
N SER A 135 10.17 -14.28 -16.53
CA SER A 135 9.54 -13.17 -15.78
C SER A 135 9.41 -13.34 -14.26
N ASN A 136 9.92 -14.44 -13.66
CA ASN A 136 10.14 -14.50 -12.21
C ASN A 136 11.33 -13.61 -11.77
N THR A 137 12.14 -13.07 -12.70
CA THR A 137 13.05 -11.93 -12.43
C THR A 137 12.32 -10.75 -11.78
N LYS A 138 11.09 -10.45 -12.25
CA LYS A 138 10.29 -9.31 -11.78
C LYS A 138 10.00 -9.34 -10.26
N ILE A 139 10.03 -10.52 -9.63
CA ILE A 139 9.91 -10.68 -8.17
C ILE A 139 11.01 -9.87 -7.46
N PHE A 140 12.26 -9.92 -7.95
CA PHE A 140 13.39 -9.20 -7.39
C PHE A 140 13.29 -7.70 -7.65
N THR A 141 12.96 -7.30 -8.89
CA THR A 141 12.79 -5.89 -9.26
C THR A 141 11.69 -5.22 -8.44
N THR A 142 10.51 -5.84 -8.34
CA THR A 142 9.37 -5.27 -7.61
C THR A 142 9.55 -5.29 -6.09
N ALA A 143 10.16 -6.33 -5.53
CA ALA A 143 10.52 -6.36 -4.11
C ALA A 143 11.55 -5.27 -3.78
N ALA A 144 12.60 -5.11 -4.59
CA ALA A 144 13.62 -4.10 -4.36
C ALA A 144 13.08 -2.66 -4.47
N SER A 145 12.21 -2.38 -5.44
CA SER A 145 11.56 -1.06 -5.54
C SER A 145 10.71 -0.74 -4.29
N LEU A 146 9.91 -1.69 -3.80
CA LEU A 146 9.12 -1.48 -2.59
C LEU A 146 10.00 -1.33 -1.34
N LEU A 147 11.09 -2.09 -1.22
CA LEU A 147 11.97 -2.03 -0.05
C LEU A 147 12.80 -0.74 0.05
N ILE A 148 13.10 -0.08 -1.08
CA ILE A 148 13.86 1.18 -1.11
C ILE A 148 12.96 2.40 -0.90
N ASP A 149 11.80 2.43 -1.57
CA ASP A 149 10.98 3.64 -1.69
C ASP A 149 9.67 3.58 -0.88
N GLY A 150 9.28 2.41 -0.37
CA GLY A 150 8.00 2.16 0.29
C GLY A 150 6.82 2.05 -0.68
N GLU A 151 5.67 1.56 -0.17
CA GLU A 151 4.46 1.38 -0.99
C GLU A 151 3.91 2.70 -1.59
N ALA A 152 4.09 3.81 -0.86
CA ALA A 152 3.63 5.14 -1.25
C ALA A 152 4.72 5.96 -2.00
N GLY A 153 5.90 5.38 -2.23
CA GLY A 153 6.96 6.03 -3.00
C GLY A 153 6.52 6.31 -4.44
N ARG A 154 6.97 7.45 -4.99
CA ARG A 154 6.56 7.94 -6.32
C ARG A 154 7.78 8.40 -7.13
N PRO A 155 7.85 8.13 -8.43
CA PRO A 155 8.72 8.85 -9.37
C PRO A 155 8.52 10.38 -9.27
N LEU A 156 9.61 11.15 -9.32
CA LEU A 156 9.52 12.61 -9.36
C LEU A 156 9.08 13.05 -10.76
N ALA A 157 7.95 13.75 -10.86
CA ALA A 157 7.43 14.25 -12.12
C ALA A 157 6.77 15.63 -11.98
N GLY A 158 6.79 16.42 -13.06
CA GLY A 158 6.16 17.74 -13.07
C GLY A 158 6.51 18.60 -14.28
N VAL A 159 5.83 19.75 -14.39
CA VAL A 159 6.00 20.71 -15.48
C VAL A 159 6.66 21.99 -15.01
N TYR A 160 7.75 22.35 -15.68
CA TYR A 160 8.63 23.45 -15.29
C TYR A 160 8.80 24.48 -16.42
N ALA A 161 8.95 25.74 -16.04
CA ALA A 161 9.26 26.85 -16.92
C ALA A 161 10.40 27.71 -16.34
N THR A 162 11.22 28.31 -17.20
CA THR A 162 12.24 29.27 -16.77
C THR A 162 11.62 30.52 -16.15
N ALA A 163 10.55 31.04 -16.76
CA ALA A 163 9.75 32.15 -16.24
C ALA A 163 8.36 32.20 -16.90
N VAL A 164 7.39 32.76 -16.19
CA VAL A 164 6.05 33.08 -16.70
C VAL A 164 5.78 34.58 -16.54
N ASN A 165 5.21 35.22 -17.56
CA ASN A 165 4.80 36.62 -17.51
C ASN A 165 3.41 36.78 -18.11
N GLY A 166 2.41 37.17 -17.30
CA GLY A 166 1.04 37.42 -17.76
C GLY A 166 0.40 36.24 -18.51
N GLY A 167 0.60 35.01 -18.04
CA GLY A 167 0.12 33.79 -18.69
C GLY A 167 1.01 33.27 -19.84
N VAL A 168 2.13 33.92 -20.14
CA VAL A 168 3.05 33.56 -21.22
C VAL A 168 4.35 32.96 -20.67
N VAL A 169 4.59 31.67 -20.95
CA VAL A 169 5.85 30.97 -20.67
C VAL A 169 6.97 31.49 -21.57
N GLN A 170 8.07 31.91 -20.95
CA GLN A 170 9.24 32.46 -21.62
C GLN A 170 10.26 31.35 -21.94
N GLY A 171 10.44 31.05 -23.23
CA GLY A 171 11.21 29.88 -23.68
C GLY A 171 10.38 28.60 -23.67
N ASP A 172 11.06 27.47 -23.52
CA ASP A 172 10.46 26.14 -23.58
C ASP A 172 9.72 25.77 -22.29
N LEU A 173 8.72 24.90 -22.42
CA LEU A 173 8.03 24.25 -21.31
C LEU A 173 8.56 22.82 -21.15
N VAL A 174 9.04 22.45 -19.97
CA VAL A 174 9.67 21.14 -19.73
C VAL A 174 8.76 20.25 -18.92
N LEU A 175 8.34 19.11 -19.50
CA LEU A 175 7.79 17.99 -18.75
C LEU A 175 8.97 17.13 -18.27
N PHE A 176 9.06 16.93 -16.96
CA PHE A 176 10.09 16.14 -16.31
C PHE A 176 9.49 14.87 -15.70
N GLY A 177 10.22 13.76 -15.77
CA GLY A 177 9.88 12.50 -15.11
C GLY A 177 11.13 11.66 -14.82
N GLU A 178 11.29 11.23 -13.56
CA GLU A 178 12.38 10.36 -13.10
C GLU A 178 11.92 8.90 -13.08
N HIS A 179 11.98 8.26 -14.25
CA HIS A 179 11.49 6.90 -14.50
C HIS A 179 9.97 6.74 -14.27
N ASP A 180 9.18 7.70 -14.77
CA ASP A 180 7.74 7.83 -14.52
C ASP A 180 6.89 6.94 -15.46
N PRO A 181 6.14 5.93 -14.94
CA PRO A 181 5.29 5.05 -15.75
C PRO A 181 3.84 5.54 -15.90
N ALA A 182 3.49 6.73 -15.38
CA ALA A 182 2.09 7.19 -15.26
C ALA A 182 1.34 7.37 -16.60
N TYR A 183 2.04 7.48 -17.73
CA TYR A 183 1.46 7.79 -19.04
C TYR A 183 1.08 6.52 -19.84
N THR A 184 0.45 5.55 -19.18
CA THR A 184 0.03 4.29 -19.80
C THR A 184 -1.44 3.98 -19.51
N PRO A 185 -2.14 3.19 -20.37
CA PRO A 185 -3.53 2.80 -20.14
C PRO A 185 -3.74 1.86 -18.94
N TRP A 186 -2.67 1.49 -18.23
CA TRP A 186 -2.75 0.77 -16.95
C TRP A 186 -3.15 1.67 -15.78
N PHE A 187 -3.12 2.99 -15.99
CA PHE A 187 -3.15 4.00 -14.93
C PHE A 187 -4.17 5.12 -15.20
N GLY A 188 -5.03 4.95 -16.20
CA GLY A 188 -6.03 5.90 -16.65
C GLY A 188 -6.72 5.35 -17.90
N ALA A 189 -7.76 6.04 -18.41
CA ALA A 189 -8.50 5.55 -19.57
C ALA A 189 -7.64 5.43 -20.84
N ASP A 190 -6.61 6.26 -20.95
CA ASP A 190 -5.56 6.18 -21.98
C ASP A 190 -4.25 6.84 -21.52
N SER A 191 -3.19 6.69 -22.33
CA SER A 191 -1.84 7.24 -22.09
C SER A 191 -1.76 8.78 -22.03
N ARG A 192 -2.76 9.47 -22.59
CA ARG A 192 -2.79 10.93 -22.78
C ARG A 192 -3.53 11.64 -21.64
N GLN A 193 -4.44 10.95 -20.96
CA GLN A 193 -5.24 11.47 -19.84
C GLN A 193 -4.44 12.34 -18.85
N GLY A 194 -3.29 11.86 -18.36
CA GLY A 194 -2.46 12.62 -17.42
C GLY A 194 -1.85 13.90 -18.03
N LEU A 195 -1.56 13.90 -19.33
CA LEU A 195 -1.06 15.07 -20.07
C LEU A 195 -2.17 16.09 -20.34
N ASP A 196 -3.40 15.63 -20.57
CA ASP A 196 -4.57 16.50 -20.71
C ASP A 196 -4.96 17.12 -19.35
N ALA A 197 -4.95 16.35 -18.26
CA ALA A 197 -5.17 16.87 -16.91
C ALA A 197 -4.12 17.93 -16.49
N ILE A 198 -2.83 17.71 -16.82
CA ILE A 198 -1.80 18.74 -16.69
C ILE A 198 -2.15 19.99 -17.51
N ALA A 199 -2.60 19.83 -18.76
CA ALA A 199 -2.90 20.95 -19.64
C ALA A 199 -4.08 21.79 -19.13
N GLU A 200 -5.11 21.15 -18.56
CA GLU A 200 -6.24 21.82 -17.90
C GLU A 200 -5.79 22.61 -16.67
N VAL A 201 -4.97 22.04 -15.78
CA VAL A 201 -4.42 22.73 -14.61
C VAL A 201 -3.54 23.93 -15.00
N LEU A 202 -2.83 23.86 -16.13
CA LEU A 202 -2.09 25.00 -16.67
C LEU A 202 -3.02 26.10 -17.20
N VAL A 203 -4.14 25.76 -17.84
CA VAL A 203 -5.16 26.72 -18.28
C VAL A 203 -5.84 27.40 -17.08
N ASP A 204 -6.21 26.64 -16.06
CA ASP A 204 -6.79 27.15 -14.81
C ASP A 204 -5.81 28.09 -14.07
N SER A 205 -4.51 27.74 -14.07
CA SER A 205 -3.42 28.60 -13.62
C SER A 205 -3.16 29.85 -14.49
N GLY A 206 -3.97 30.07 -15.54
CA GLY A 206 -3.91 31.23 -16.42
C GLY A 206 -2.82 31.19 -17.52
N ILE A 207 -2.24 30.02 -17.80
CA ILE A 207 -1.28 29.85 -18.91
C ILE A 207 -2.04 29.82 -20.25
N THR A 208 -1.59 30.64 -21.20
CA THR A 208 -2.22 30.79 -22.53
C THR A 208 -1.24 30.58 -23.70
N GLN A 209 0.07 30.70 -23.44
CA GLN A 209 1.09 30.62 -24.49
C GLN A 209 2.44 30.11 -23.98
N VAL A 210 3.09 29.31 -24.82
CA VAL A 210 4.52 28.93 -24.75
C VAL A 210 5.26 29.56 -25.94
N THR A 211 6.26 30.39 -25.65
CA THR A 211 7.04 31.11 -26.67
C THR A 211 8.14 30.26 -27.31
N GLY A 212 8.61 29.22 -26.61
CA GLY A 212 9.43 28.15 -27.14
C GLY A 212 8.61 26.92 -27.56
N GLY A 213 9.24 25.75 -27.53
CA GLY A 213 8.63 24.45 -27.72
C GLY A 213 8.32 23.73 -26.41
N VAL A 214 8.18 22.40 -26.49
CA VAL A 214 8.15 21.52 -25.31
C VAL A 214 9.36 20.59 -25.28
N VAL A 215 9.77 20.21 -24.08
CA VAL A 215 10.84 19.23 -23.83
C VAL A 215 10.30 18.13 -22.93
N ALA A 216 10.38 16.86 -23.35
CA ALA A 216 10.30 15.74 -22.40
C ALA A 216 11.70 15.43 -21.88
N ARG A 217 11.94 15.66 -20.59
CA ARG A 217 13.22 15.43 -19.91
C ARG A 217 13.10 14.26 -18.93
N GLY A 218 14.08 13.38 -18.95
CA GLY A 218 14.18 12.26 -18.01
C GLY A 218 13.75 10.96 -18.67
N GLU A 219 13.10 10.06 -17.93
CA GLU A 219 12.71 8.73 -18.40
C GLU A 219 11.24 8.46 -18.06
N PHE A 220 10.51 7.95 -19.05
CA PHE A 220 9.05 7.81 -19.05
C PHE A 220 8.68 6.48 -19.71
N LEU A 221 7.49 5.95 -19.39
CA LEU A 221 6.81 4.97 -20.22
C LEU A 221 5.50 5.58 -20.74
N TYR A 222 5.32 5.61 -22.06
CA TYR A 222 4.15 6.14 -22.76
C TYR A 222 3.52 5.02 -23.59
N GLU A 223 2.21 4.77 -23.44
CA GLU A 223 1.53 3.54 -23.92
C GLU A 223 2.05 2.25 -23.26
N GLY A 224 3.30 1.86 -23.50
CA GLY A 224 3.93 0.68 -22.89
C GLY A 224 3.26 -0.65 -23.28
N ASN A 225 3.69 -1.23 -24.40
CA ASN A 225 3.04 -2.39 -25.03
C ASN A 225 3.20 -3.74 -24.31
N SER A 226 3.86 -3.81 -23.15
CA SER A 226 4.03 -4.99 -22.29
C SER A 226 4.81 -6.17 -22.90
N VAL A 227 5.43 -6.01 -24.08
CA VAL A 227 5.99 -7.13 -24.87
C VAL A 227 7.47 -6.99 -25.23
N GLY A 228 8.02 -5.78 -25.20
CA GLY A 228 9.39 -5.49 -25.62
C GLY A 228 10.38 -5.29 -24.46
N THR A 229 11.59 -4.88 -24.83
CA THR A 229 12.57 -4.26 -23.94
C THR A 229 12.41 -2.74 -24.00
N MET A 230 12.77 -2.03 -22.94
CA MET A 230 12.64 -0.57 -22.86
C MET A 230 13.43 0.21 -23.94
N ASP A 231 12.79 1.18 -24.62
CA ASP A 231 13.43 2.17 -25.50
C ASP A 231 13.12 3.60 -25.03
N PHE A 232 13.92 4.08 -24.07
CA PHE A 232 13.82 5.43 -23.52
C PHE A 232 13.90 6.56 -24.58
N GLY A 233 14.48 6.30 -25.76
CA GLY A 233 14.55 7.28 -26.85
C GLY A 233 13.19 7.44 -27.54
N ALA A 234 12.54 6.33 -27.86
CA ALA A 234 11.20 6.30 -28.42
C ALA A 234 10.17 6.84 -27.39
N GLU A 235 10.20 6.36 -26.15
CA GLU A 235 9.25 6.76 -25.10
C GLU A 235 9.27 8.27 -24.81
N ARG A 236 10.45 8.86 -24.59
CA ARG A 236 10.60 10.34 -24.48
C ARG A 236 10.01 11.07 -25.69
N SER A 237 10.26 10.56 -26.89
CA SER A 237 9.84 11.21 -28.14
C SER A 237 8.32 11.16 -28.33
N GLN A 238 7.67 10.06 -27.94
CA GLN A 238 6.21 9.94 -27.94
C GLN A 238 5.61 10.89 -26.91
N THR A 239 6.09 10.84 -25.67
CA THR A 239 5.66 11.71 -24.56
C THR A 239 5.75 13.20 -24.93
N ALA A 240 6.87 13.65 -25.51
CA ALA A 240 7.04 15.05 -25.92
C ALA A 240 6.02 15.51 -26.98
N ASN A 241 5.69 14.63 -27.94
CA ASN A 241 4.70 14.94 -28.97
C ASN A 241 3.27 14.92 -28.41
N ALA A 242 2.94 13.94 -27.56
CA ALA A 242 1.64 13.85 -26.89
C ALA A 242 1.40 15.07 -25.99
N PHE A 243 2.38 15.48 -25.19
CA PHE A 243 2.27 16.65 -24.31
C PHE A 243 2.07 17.94 -25.10
N ARG A 244 2.82 18.12 -26.21
CA ARG A 244 2.60 19.25 -27.12
C ARG A 244 1.18 19.27 -27.68
N GLN A 245 0.61 18.11 -27.99
CA GLN A 245 -0.77 18.02 -28.47
C GLN A 245 -1.78 18.32 -27.36
N ALA A 246 -1.57 17.85 -26.13
CA ALA A 246 -2.45 18.12 -24.99
C ALA A 246 -2.60 19.63 -24.74
N LEU A 247 -1.47 20.34 -24.66
CA LEU A 247 -1.45 21.81 -24.56
C LEU A 247 -2.23 22.50 -25.69
N LEU A 248 -2.04 22.06 -26.94
CA LEU A 248 -2.75 22.62 -28.09
C LEU A 248 -4.25 22.30 -28.08
N SER A 249 -4.64 21.11 -27.60
CA SER A 249 -6.05 20.71 -27.40
C SER A 249 -6.73 21.57 -26.34
N ALA A 250 -6.03 21.86 -25.24
CA ALA A 250 -6.49 22.76 -24.17
C ALA A 250 -6.46 24.26 -24.56
N GLY A 251 -5.98 24.60 -25.76
CA GLY A 251 -5.94 25.98 -26.27
C GLY A 251 -4.67 26.77 -25.91
N ILE A 252 -3.69 26.16 -25.23
CA ILE A 252 -2.39 26.78 -24.97
C ILE A 252 -1.58 26.81 -26.27
N SER A 253 -1.28 28.00 -26.75
CA SER A 253 -0.53 28.18 -28.00
C SER A 253 0.96 27.87 -27.83
N VAL A 254 1.48 26.87 -28.54
CA VAL A 254 2.90 26.48 -28.50
C VAL A 254 3.62 26.89 -29.79
N SER A 255 4.61 27.76 -29.67
CA SER A 255 5.28 28.39 -30.81
C SER A 255 6.35 27.49 -31.47
N GLY A 256 6.96 26.59 -30.68
CA GLY A 256 7.98 25.65 -31.12
C GLY A 256 7.50 24.22 -31.36
N GLY A 257 8.47 23.34 -31.62
CA GLY A 257 8.27 21.90 -31.78
C GLY A 257 8.32 21.14 -30.44
N ALA A 258 8.33 19.81 -30.54
CA ALA A 258 8.65 18.92 -29.42
C ALA A 258 10.13 18.49 -29.50
N SER A 259 10.77 18.30 -28.36
CA SER A 259 12.16 17.84 -28.23
C SER A 259 12.34 17.01 -26.95
N THR A 260 13.52 16.40 -26.79
CA THR A 260 13.78 15.43 -25.71
C THR A 260 15.13 15.66 -25.03
N SER A 261 15.25 15.30 -23.76
CA SER A 261 16.51 15.28 -23.00
C SER A 261 16.59 14.05 -22.11
N SER A 262 17.75 13.40 -22.05
CA SER A 262 18.00 12.23 -21.20
C SER A 262 18.63 12.57 -19.83
N SER A 263 18.71 13.86 -19.47
CA SER A 263 19.11 14.26 -18.12
C SER A 263 17.99 13.91 -17.15
N LEU A 264 18.34 13.22 -16.07
CA LEU A 264 17.45 12.95 -14.93
C LEU A 264 17.51 14.07 -13.88
N ASP A 265 18.25 15.15 -14.14
CA ASP A 265 18.29 16.31 -13.26
C ASP A 265 17.02 17.16 -13.46
N PRO A 266 16.26 17.48 -12.40
CA PRO A 266 15.11 18.37 -12.49
C PRO A 266 15.47 19.70 -13.19
N PRO A 267 14.67 20.15 -14.15
CA PRO A 267 14.91 21.42 -14.82
C PRO A 267 14.69 22.57 -13.82
N GLY A 268 15.78 23.22 -13.41
CA GLY A 268 15.71 24.40 -12.54
C GLY A 268 14.84 25.51 -13.15
N GLY A 269 14.12 26.23 -12.29
CA GLY A 269 13.14 27.24 -12.69
C GLY A 269 11.91 27.19 -11.78
N GLN A 270 10.76 27.59 -12.31
CA GLN A 270 9.47 27.55 -11.63
C GLN A 270 8.73 26.25 -11.97
N LEU A 271 8.38 25.46 -10.95
CA LEU A 271 7.37 24.40 -11.08
C LEU A 271 5.99 25.05 -11.28
N LEU A 272 5.32 24.74 -12.39
CA LEU A 272 3.98 25.25 -12.70
C LEU A 272 2.90 24.30 -12.18
N ALA A 273 3.02 23.01 -12.52
CA ALA A 273 2.15 21.94 -12.07
C ALA A 273 3.00 20.74 -11.61
N PRO A 274 2.80 20.19 -10.39
CA PRO A 274 3.29 18.85 -10.08
C PRO A 274 2.53 17.84 -10.93
N MET A 275 3.16 16.72 -11.28
CA MET A 275 2.46 15.56 -11.81
C MET A 275 2.34 14.53 -10.69
N PRO A 276 1.13 14.14 -10.25
CA PRO A 276 0.96 13.00 -9.37
C PRO A 276 1.26 11.71 -10.14
N SER A 277 2.54 11.34 -10.22
CA SER A 277 2.98 10.02 -10.67
C SER A 277 2.46 8.93 -9.74
N VAL A 278 2.41 7.70 -10.23
CA VAL A 278 1.79 6.54 -9.58
C VAL A 278 2.63 6.03 -8.40
N SER A 279 1.98 5.56 -7.33
CA SER A 279 2.68 4.92 -6.21
C SER A 279 3.18 3.52 -6.57
N LEU A 280 4.25 3.10 -5.91
CA LEU A 280 4.93 1.85 -6.25
C LEU A 280 4.11 0.59 -5.94
N ASP A 281 3.11 0.63 -5.05
CA ASP A 281 2.11 -0.44 -4.95
C ASP A 281 1.38 -0.70 -6.28
N ALA A 282 0.86 0.35 -6.92
CA ALA A 282 0.18 0.26 -8.21
C ALA A 282 1.15 0.00 -9.38
N VAL A 283 2.39 0.51 -9.33
CA VAL A 283 3.42 0.16 -10.33
C VAL A 283 3.82 -1.31 -10.23
N THR A 284 4.05 -1.84 -9.03
CA THR A 284 4.38 -3.27 -8.86
C THR A 284 3.21 -4.18 -9.23
N HIS A 285 1.96 -3.78 -8.97
CA HIS A 285 0.77 -4.44 -9.51
C HIS A 285 0.80 -4.50 -11.05
N ALA A 286 0.93 -3.35 -11.71
CA ALA A 286 0.97 -3.26 -13.18
C ALA A 286 2.16 -4.04 -13.79
N ILE A 287 3.25 -4.23 -13.05
CA ILE A 287 4.35 -5.13 -13.44
C ILE A 287 3.98 -6.61 -13.26
N ASN A 288 3.51 -7.01 -12.09
CA ASN A 288 3.44 -8.43 -11.71
C ASN A 288 2.20 -9.15 -12.26
N VAL A 289 1.04 -8.49 -12.28
CA VAL A 289 -0.25 -9.08 -12.70
C VAL A 289 -0.31 -9.44 -14.19
N PRO A 290 -0.09 -8.49 -15.13
CA PRO A 290 -0.01 -8.79 -16.57
C PRO A 290 1.38 -9.28 -17.00
N SER A 291 2.40 -9.16 -16.13
CA SER A 291 3.81 -9.45 -16.44
C SER A 291 4.52 -8.40 -17.33
N HIS A 292 4.23 -7.11 -17.15
CA HIS A 292 4.72 -5.99 -17.98
C HIS A 292 6.25 -5.87 -18.04
N ASN A 293 6.84 -5.97 -19.24
CA ASN A 293 8.30 -6.03 -19.40
C ASN A 293 8.94 -4.65 -19.28
N GLU A 294 8.50 -3.69 -20.09
CA GLU A 294 9.08 -2.37 -20.22
C GLU A 294 8.98 -1.60 -18.89
N MET A 295 7.89 -1.77 -18.14
CA MET A 295 7.72 -1.17 -16.81
C MET A 295 8.64 -1.81 -15.75
N ALA A 296 8.96 -3.10 -15.86
CA ALA A 296 9.96 -3.75 -15.01
C ALA A 296 11.40 -3.32 -15.36
N ASP A 297 11.71 -3.17 -16.65
CA ASP A 297 13.01 -2.67 -17.10
C ASP A 297 13.22 -1.20 -16.69
N LEU A 298 12.17 -0.36 -16.78
CA LEU A 298 12.13 1.01 -16.25
C LEU A 298 12.42 1.06 -14.74
N MET A 299 11.77 0.20 -13.94
CA MET A 299 12.03 0.13 -12.49
C MET A 299 13.43 -0.40 -12.16
N MET A 300 13.98 -1.34 -12.94
CA MET A 300 15.36 -1.80 -12.78
C MET A 300 16.37 -0.68 -13.05
N HIS A 301 16.09 0.16 -14.04
CA HIS A 301 16.86 1.38 -14.30
C HIS A 301 16.75 2.41 -13.16
N ARG A 302 15.54 2.59 -12.60
CA ARG A 302 15.30 3.45 -11.43
C ARG A 302 16.02 2.97 -10.17
N LEU A 303 16.09 1.65 -9.95
CA LEU A 303 16.90 1.06 -8.88
C LEU A 303 18.38 1.45 -9.02
N GLY A 304 18.89 1.53 -10.25
CA GLY A 304 20.27 1.97 -10.51
C GLY A 304 20.57 3.37 -10.00
N THR A 305 19.66 4.34 -10.23
CA THR A 305 19.83 5.71 -9.74
C THR A 305 19.51 5.84 -8.25
N ALA A 306 18.51 5.12 -7.73
CA ALA A 306 18.16 5.10 -6.31
C ALA A 306 19.30 4.55 -5.44
N GLY A 307 20.08 3.58 -5.94
CA GLY A 307 21.32 3.09 -5.31
C GLY A 307 22.53 4.02 -5.45
N GLY A 308 22.37 5.22 -6.02
CA GLY A 308 23.45 6.18 -6.27
C GLY A 308 24.34 5.86 -7.48
N GLY A 309 23.92 4.93 -8.34
CA GLY A 309 24.56 4.59 -9.61
C GLY A 309 23.95 5.36 -10.80
N ASP A 310 24.06 4.78 -11.99
CA ASP A 310 23.44 5.31 -13.21
C ASP A 310 22.16 4.57 -13.61
N SER A 311 21.41 5.12 -14.58
CA SER A 311 20.25 4.45 -15.18
C SER A 311 20.71 3.32 -16.10
N THR A 312 21.12 2.20 -15.50
CA THR A 312 21.50 0.95 -16.21
C THR A 312 21.05 -0.30 -15.45
N TYR A 313 20.83 -1.40 -16.19
CA TYR A 313 20.58 -2.71 -15.59
C TYR A 313 21.69 -3.17 -14.63
N ALA A 314 22.95 -2.80 -14.88
CA ALA A 314 24.08 -3.20 -14.04
C ALA A 314 24.04 -2.51 -12.67
N SER A 315 23.82 -1.19 -12.63
CA SER A 315 23.59 -0.46 -11.37
C SER A 315 22.30 -0.89 -10.68
N GLY A 316 21.24 -1.18 -11.45
CA GLY A 316 20.00 -1.75 -10.94
C GLY A 316 20.22 -3.09 -10.22
N PHE A 317 20.97 -4.01 -10.84
CA PHE A 317 21.28 -5.30 -10.23
C PHE A 317 22.17 -5.17 -8.99
N GLN A 318 23.18 -4.30 -9.02
CA GLN A 318 24.00 -4.01 -7.83
C GLN A 318 23.13 -3.50 -6.66
N THR A 319 22.12 -2.68 -6.95
CA THR A 319 21.16 -2.20 -5.95
C THR A 319 20.28 -3.34 -5.42
N VAL A 320 19.78 -4.22 -6.30
CA VAL A 320 19.05 -5.44 -5.88
C VAL A 320 19.91 -6.31 -4.95
N GLN A 321 21.21 -6.49 -5.23
CA GLN A 321 22.10 -7.26 -4.36
C GLN A 321 22.23 -6.61 -2.96
N GLY A 322 22.41 -5.28 -2.89
CA GLY A 322 22.44 -4.56 -1.62
C GLY A 322 21.14 -4.72 -0.81
N VAL A 323 19.99 -4.64 -1.46
CA VAL A 323 18.69 -4.89 -0.81
C VAL A 323 18.58 -6.33 -0.28
N LEU A 324 19.08 -7.32 -1.03
CA LEU A 324 19.09 -8.72 -0.59
C LEU A 324 20.01 -8.93 0.61
N ASP A 325 21.18 -8.27 0.65
CA ASP A 325 22.06 -8.26 1.83
C ASP A 325 21.37 -7.63 3.05
N ASP A 326 20.67 -6.49 2.88
CA ASP A 326 19.96 -5.78 3.95
C ASP A 326 18.80 -6.60 4.55
N VAL A 327 18.14 -7.46 3.76
CA VAL A 327 17.09 -8.38 4.24
C VAL A 327 17.59 -9.81 4.52
N GLY A 328 18.91 -10.03 4.51
CA GLY A 328 19.54 -11.29 4.91
C GLY A 328 19.36 -12.46 3.92
N VAL A 329 19.04 -12.18 2.66
CA VAL A 329 18.83 -13.19 1.61
C VAL A 329 20.11 -13.41 0.82
N ALA A 330 20.68 -14.61 0.93
CA ALA A 330 21.86 -14.99 0.16
C ALA A 330 21.58 -14.98 -1.36
N HIS A 331 22.48 -14.37 -2.13
CA HIS A 331 22.38 -14.20 -3.59
C HIS A 331 23.52 -14.88 -4.38
N ASP A 332 24.18 -15.87 -3.81
CA ASP A 332 25.23 -16.66 -4.47
C ASP A 332 24.74 -17.26 -5.81
N GLY A 333 25.33 -16.82 -6.92
CA GLY A 333 24.94 -17.27 -8.26
C GLY A 333 23.59 -16.71 -8.76
N LEU A 334 23.06 -15.67 -8.10
CA LEU A 334 22.07 -14.77 -8.70
C LEU A 334 22.76 -13.95 -9.80
N ASP A 335 22.08 -13.75 -10.91
CA ASP A 335 22.53 -12.90 -12.02
C ASP A 335 21.31 -12.29 -12.70
N LEU A 336 21.15 -10.95 -12.66
CA LEU A 336 20.05 -10.25 -13.31
C LEU A 336 20.61 -9.28 -14.36
N ASN A 337 20.40 -9.61 -15.64
CA ASN A 337 20.86 -8.85 -16.80
C ASN A 337 19.77 -7.88 -17.32
N ASP A 338 18.53 -8.00 -16.83
CA ASP A 338 17.40 -7.10 -17.07
C ASP A 338 16.43 -7.10 -15.86
N GLY A 339 15.40 -6.26 -15.88
CA GLY A 339 14.32 -6.28 -14.87
C GLY A 339 13.14 -7.16 -15.27
N SER A 340 12.92 -7.32 -16.58
CA SER A 340 11.76 -8.00 -17.13
C SER A 340 11.86 -9.53 -17.12
N GLY A 341 13.05 -10.12 -17.15
CA GLY A 341 13.22 -11.56 -17.29
C GLY A 341 13.29 -12.07 -18.72
N LEU A 342 13.43 -11.19 -19.72
CA LEU A 342 13.57 -11.57 -21.13
C LEU A 342 14.96 -12.12 -21.45
N SER A 343 15.99 -11.66 -20.73
CA SER A 343 17.37 -12.08 -20.91
C SER A 343 17.53 -13.57 -20.62
N HIS A 344 18.10 -14.26 -21.60
CA HIS A 344 18.47 -15.65 -21.48
C HIS A 344 19.68 -15.85 -20.54
N ASP A 345 20.31 -14.80 -20.04
CA ASP A 345 21.46 -14.89 -19.15
C ASP A 345 21.14 -14.73 -17.66
N ASN A 346 19.91 -14.29 -17.34
CA ASN A 346 19.38 -14.31 -15.98
C ASN A 346 19.52 -15.68 -15.27
N ARG A 347 19.97 -15.70 -14.02
CA ARG A 347 20.11 -16.89 -13.17
C ARG A 347 19.52 -16.65 -11.78
N VAL A 348 18.67 -17.57 -11.34
CA VAL A 348 17.98 -17.53 -10.03
C VAL A 348 17.83 -18.96 -9.51
N THR A 349 17.92 -19.17 -8.19
CA THR A 349 17.58 -20.45 -7.55
C THR A 349 16.15 -20.40 -6.97
N PRO A 350 15.42 -21.53 -6.84
CA PRO A 350 14.19 -21.57 -6.06
C PRO A 350 14.35 -21.01 -4.65
N ARG A 351 15.51 -21.22 -4.01
CA ARG A 351 15.84 -20.65 -2.70
C ARG A 351 15.82 -19.13 -2.69
N HIS A 352 16.50 -18.45 -3.61
CA HIS A 352 16.52 -16.97 -3.64
C HIS A 352 15.11 -16.37 -3.64
N ILE A 353 14.18 -17.01 -4.36
CA ILE A 353 12.78 -16.56 -4.44
C ILE A 353 12.03 -16.83 -3.13
N VAL A 354 12.16 -18.04 -2.57
CA VAL A 354 11.45 -18.41 -1.32
C VAL A 354 11.97 -17.62 -0.12
N ASP A 355 13.29 -17.44 -0.01
CA ASP A 355 13.90 -16.69 1.07
C ASP A 355 13.56 -15.19 0.94
N LEU A 356 13.51 -14.64 -0.28
CA LEU A 356 13.00 -13.27 -0.53
C LEU A 356 11.53 -13.11 -0.17
N PHE A 357 10.64 -14.04 -0.57
CA PHE A 357 9.22 -13.99 -0.16
C PHE A 357 9.08 -14.01 1.36
N ARG A 358 9.87 -14.83 2.07
CA ARG A 358 9.86 -14.90 3.52
C ARG A 358 10.36 -13.60 4.16
N ALA A 359 11.50 -13.08 3.71
CA ALA A 359 12.05 -11.82 4.22
C ALA A 359 11.12 -10.63 3.96
N MET A 360 10.48 -10.58 2.77
CA MET A 360 9.45 -9.60 2.46
C MET A 360 8.25 -9.70 3.41
N SER A 361 7.84 -10.91 3.84
CA SER A 361 6.67 -11.11 4.71
C SER A 361 6.83 -10.57 6.14
N GLU A 362 8.05 -10.21 6.52
CA GLU A 362 8.40 -9.57 7.79
C GLU A 362 8.47 -8.03 7.68
N ARG A 363 8.01 -7.45 6.55
CA ARG A 363 8.07 -6.02 6.24
C ARG A 363 6.68 -5.41 6.04
N ASP A 364 6.58 -4.13 6.36
CA ASP A 364 5.44 -3.23 6.16
C ASP A 364 4.94 -3.20 4.70
N VAL A 365 5.84 -3.32 3.73
CA VAL A 365 5.51 -3.40 2.30
C VAL A 365 4.97 -4.76 1.82
N TRP A 366 4.91 -5.78 2.70
CA TRP A 366 4.38 -7.10 2.33
C TRP A 366 3.00 -7.06 1.68
N PRO A 367 1.98 -6.34 2.20
CA PRO A 367 0.63 -6.40 1.63
C PRO A 367 0.57 -5.81 0.22
N ALA A 368 1.44 -4.85 -0.13
CA ALA A 368 1.54 -4.30 -1.50
C ALA A 368 2.18 -5.34 -2.44
N PHE A 369 3.25 -5.98 -1.98
CA PHE A 369 3.95 -7.00 -2.76
C PHE A 369 3.08 -8.25 -2.99
N GLU A 370 2.39 -8.74 -1.96
CA GLU A 370 1.51 -9.90 -2.03
C GLU A 370 0.32 -9.63 -2.97
N SER A 371 -0.37 -8.49 -2.84
CA SER A 371 -1.52 -8.15 -3.72
C SER A 371 -1.13 -7.83 -5.17
N SER A 372 0.14 -7.49 -5.44
CA SER A 372 0.67 -7.30 -6.79
C SER A 372 0.72 -8.60 -7.63
N LEU A 373 0.59 -9.78 -7.01
CA LEU A 373 0.70 -11.06 -7.71
C LEU A 373 -0.56 -11.39 -8.51
N ALA A 374 -0.41 -12.18 -9.58
CA ALA A 374 -1.56 -12.76 -10.28
C ALA A 374 -2.20 -13.87 -9.44
N ILE A 375 -3.50 -14.13 -9.61
CA ILE A 375 -4.30 -15.00 -8.73
C ILE A 375 -4.98 -16.11 -9.53
N SER A 376 -4.77 -17.36 -9.10
CA SER A 376 -5.32 -18.56 -9.74
C SER A 376 -6.84 -18.53 -9.86
N GLY A 377 -7.36 -18.68 -11.07
CA GLY A 377 -8.80 -18.67 -11.35
C GLY A 377 -9.45 -17.28 -11.34
N VAL A 378 -8.71 -16.22 -11.01
CA VAL A 378 -9.28 -14.89 -10.73
C VAL A 378 -8.63 -13.76 -11.55
N ARG A 379 -7.31 -13.55 -11.44
CA ARG A 379 -6.64 -12.32 -11.94
C ARG A 379 -5.29 -12.58 -12.61
N GLY A 380 -4.97 -11.80 -13.65
CA GLY A 380 -3.66 -11.81 -14.32
C GLY A 380 -3.31 -13.12 -15.06
N THR A 381 -2.01 -13.37 -15.21
CA THR A 381 -1.47 -14.50 -16.02
C THR A 381 -1.84 -15.93 -15.55
N ILE A 382 -2.56 -16.09 -14.45
CA ILE A 382 -3.13 -17.37 -13.96
C ILE A 382 -4.65 -17.35 -13.76
N ALA A 383 -5.36 -16.32 -14.23
CA ALA A 383 -6.82 -16.26 -14.16
C ALA A 383 -7.53 -17.47 -14.81
N GLY A 384 -6.94 -18.04 -15.87
CA GLY A 384 -7.44 -19.26 -16.53
C GLY A 384 -6.86 -20.59 -16.03
N ARG A 385 -6.11 -20.60 -14.91
CA ARG A 385 -5.35 -21.75 -14.41
C ARG A 385 -5.70 -22.08 -12.96
N MET A 386 -5.51 -23.35 -12.59
CA MET A 386 -5.73 -23.84 -11.21
C MET A 386 -7.12 -23.49 -10.64
N THR A 387 -8.17 -23.69 -11.44
CA THR A 387 -9.56 -23.33 -11.13
C THR A 387 -10.33 -24.33 -10.24
N GLY A 388 -9.65 -25.32 -9.64
CA GLY A 388 -10.29 -26.31 -8.76
C GLY A 388 -10.53 -25.79 -7.33
N ASP A 389 -11.45 -26.43 -6.59
CA ASP A 389 -11.95 -26.03 -5.26
C ASP A 389 -10.90 -25.71 -4.18
N ASN A 390 -9.68 -26.22 -4.33
CA ASN A 390 -8.57 -26.04 -3.39
C ASN A 390 -7.62 -24.91 -3.80
N THR A 391 -7.65 -24.47 -5.05
CA THR A 391 -6.68 -23.53 -5.65
C THR A 391 -7.32 -22.29 -6.24
N TYR A 392 -8.61 -22.29 -6.58
CA TYR A 392 -9.33 -21.08 -7.01
C TYR A 392 -9.22 -19.99 -5.94
N GLY A 393 -8.77 -18.79 -6.32
CA GLY A 393 -8.53 -17.64 -5.44
C GLY A 393 -7.35 -17.78 -4.47
N ARG A 394 -6.65 -18.93 -4.46
CA ARG A 394 -5.77 -19.35 -3.36
C ARG A 394 -4.29 -19.44 -3.67
N PHE A 395 -3.87 -19.47 -4.93
CA PHE A 395 -2.47 -19.36 -5.31
C PHE A 395 -2.20 -18.00 -5.94
N TRP A 396 -1.46 -17.17 -5.21
CA TRP A 396 -1.08 -15.82 -5.63
C TRP A 396 0.38 -15.88 -6.05
N GLY A 397 0.68 -15.67 -7.32
CA GLY A 397 2.04 -15.89 -7.82
C GLY A 397 2.39 -15.26 -9.15
N LYS A 398 3.70 -15.20 -9.39
CA LYS A 398 4.31 -14.74 -10.63
C LYS A 398 4.57 -15.92 -11.56
N THR A 399 4.16 -15.76 -12.81
CA THR A 399 4.53 -16.66 -13.93
C THR A 399 5.73 -16.13 -14.69
N GLY A 400 6.46 -17.06 -15.31
CA GLY A 400 7.48 -16.80 -16.32
C GLY A 400 7.35 -17.75 -17.52
N THR A 401 7.57 -17.25 -18.74
CA THR A 401 7.74 -18.07 -19.94
C THR A 401 8.64 -17.35 -20.93
N ILE A 402 9.71 -18.02 -21.36
CA ILE A 402 10.51 -17.69 -22.56
C ILE A 402 10.84 -19.01 -23.29
N ASN A 403 11.55 -18.95 -24.41
CA ASN A 403 11.88 -20.16 -25.18
C ASN A 403 12.69 -21.16 -24.33
N GLY A 404 12.16 -22.38 -24.15
CA GLY A 404 12.77 -23.45 -23.36
C GLY A 404 12.61 -23.31 -21.83
N VAL A 405 11.79 -22.37 -21.34
CA VAL A 405 11.65 -22.04 -19.90
C VAL A 405 10.19 -21.81 -19.51
N VAL A 406 9.77 -22.40 -18.39
CA VAL A 406 8.50 -22.10 -17.71
C VAL A 406 8.78 -21.97 -16.21
N ALA A 407 8.22 -20.95 -15.57
CA ALA A 407 8.36 -20.71 -14.14
C ALA A 407 7.03 -20.34 -13.48
N LEU A 408 6.88 -20.71 -12.21
CA LEU A 408 5.76 -20.35 -11.34
C LEU A 408 6.27 -20.24 -9.90
N SER A 409 6.12 -19.08 -9.27
CA SER A 409 6.48 -18.89 -7.85
C SER A 409 5.47 -17.99 -7.15
N GLY A 410 5.17 -18.23 -5.88
CA GLY A 410 4.16 -17.47 -5.15
C GLY A 410 3.75 -18.10 -3.81
N VAL A 411 2.63 -17.62 -3.27
CA VAL A 411 2.05 -17.99 -1.97
C VAL A 411 0.75 -18.79 -2.20
N LEU A 412 0.58 -19.89 -1.47
CA LEU A 412 -0.65 -20.68 -1.43
C LEU A 412 -1.38 -20.48 -0.08
N PHE A 413 -2.60 -19.99 -0.11
CA PHE A 413 -3.50 -19.85 1.05
C PHE A 413 -4.30 -21.15 1.26
N HIS A 414 -3.80 -22.04 2.12
CA HIS A 414 -4.27 -23.42 2.18
C HIS A 414 -5.64 -23.56 2.86
N LYS A 415 -6.61 -24.09 2.09
CA LYS A 415 -8.04 -24.13 2.43
C LYS A 415 -8.39 -24.89 3.72
N HIS A 416 -7.61 -25.92 4.06
CA HIS A 416 -8.02 -26.90 5.08
C HIS A 416 -7.34 -26.73 6.45
N ASN A 417 -6.24 -25.96 6.52
CA ASN A 417 -5.46 -25.79 7.75
C ASN A 417 -5.00 -24.32 8.02
N GLY A 418 -5.41 -23.36 7.18
CA GLY A 418 -5.18 -21.93 7.38
C GLY A 418 -3.77 -21.43 7.09
N GLN A 419 -2.80 -22.34 6.90
CA GLN A 419 -1.39 -21.97 6.67
C GLN A 419 -1.16 -21.38 5.28
N ARG A 420 -0.10 -20.58 5.17
CA ARG A 420 0.44 -20.13 3.89
C ARG A 420 1.67 -20.95 3.52
N TYR A 421 1.80 -21.32 2.25
CA TYR A 421 2.99 -22.00 1.75
C TYR A 421 3.62 -21.22 0.61
N LEU A 422 4.91 -20.93 0.73
CA LEU A 422 5.73 -20.43 -0.36
C LEU A 422 6.08 -21.58 -1.30
N ALA A 423 5.94 -21.36 -2.61
CA ALA A 423 6.37 -22.29 -3.63
C ALA A 423 7.17 -21.57 -4.72
N SER A 424 8.24 -22.20 -5.19
CA SER A 424 9.02 -21.71 -6.33
C SER A 424 9.40 -22.89 -7.23
N LEU A 425 8.91 -22.88 -8.46
CA LEU A 425 9.06 -23.96 -9.44
C LEU A 425 9.65 -23.41 -10.74
N LEU A 426 10.89 -23.81 -11.06
CA LEU A 426 11.62 -23.38 -12.24
C LEU A 426 11.86 -24.59 -13.16
N ALA A 427 11.35 -24.54 -14.39
CA ALA A 427 11.53 -25.58 -15.41
C ALA A 427 12.32 -25.04 -16.61
N ASN A 428 13.45 -25.67 -16.92
CA ASN A 428 14.28 -25.38 -18.09
C ASN A 428 14.34 -26.59 -19.03
N ASN A 429 14.87 -26.40 -20.25
CA ASN A 429 14.89 -27.43 -21.30
C ASN A 429 13.47 -27.91 -21.66
N VAL A 430 12.49 -27.00 -21.54
CA VAL A 430 11.08 -27.26 -21.79
C VAL A 430 10.83 -27.36 -23.30
N ALA A 431 10.46 -28.55 -23.78
CA ALA A 431 10.10 -28.76 -25.19
C ALA A 431 8.66 -28.31 -25.51
N ASP A 432 7.71 -28.51 -24.58
CA ASP A 432 6.34 -27.99 -24.66
C ASP A 432 5.99 -27.19 -23.40
N SER A 433 5.73 -25.90 -23.59
CA SER A 433 5.34 -25.00 -22.50
C SER A 433 3.95 -25.30 -21.93
N THR A 434 3.08 -25.99 -22.67
CA THR A 434 1.73 -26.34 -22.23
C THR A 434 1.79 -27.44 -21.17
N SER A 435 2.42 -28.56 -21.50
CA SER A 435 2.63 -29.68 -20.57
C SER A 435 3.47 -29.26 -19.36
N ALA A 436 4.48 -28.41 -19.54
CA ALA A 436 5.26 -27.88 -18.43
C ALA A 436 4.43 -27.01 -17.47
N ARG A 437 3.55 -26.12 -17.97
CA ARG A 437 2.64 -25.36 -17.10
C ARG A 437 1.68 -26.28 -16.34
N ALA A 438 1.10 -27.28 -17.02
CA ALA A 438 0.22 -28.26 -16.39
C ALA A 438 0.93 -29.07 -15.28
N ALA A 439 2.22 -29.39 -15.47
CA ALA A 439 3.05 -30.03 -14.44
C ALA A 439 3.27 -29.13 -13.21
N LEU A 440 3.54 -27.83 -13.41
CA LEU A 440 3.71 -26.89 -12.28
C LEU A 440 2.38 -26.63 -11.56
N ASP A 441 1.28 -26.49 -12.30
CA ASP A 441 -0.08 -26.35 -11.75
C ASP A 441 -0.49 -27.61 -10.96
N GLY A 442 -0.13 -28.80 -11.45
CA GLY A 442 -0.32 -30.08 -10.76
C GLY A 442 0.45 -30.17 -9.45
N ALA A 443 1.69 -29.70 -9.41
CA ALA A 443 2.51 -29.66 -8.20
C ALA A 443 1.94 -28.70 -7.13
N VAL A 444 1.47 -27.50 -7.52
CA VAL A 444 0.72 -26.60 -6.62
C VAL A 444 -0.59 -27.26 -6.16
N GLY A 445 -1.29 -27.94 -7.07
CA GLY A 445 -2.50 -28.69 -6.75
C GLY A 445 -2.28 -29.90 -5.84
N ALA A 446 -1.08 -30.48 -5.78
CA ALA A 446 -0.72 -31.52 -4.81
C ALA A 446 -0.57 -30.93 -3.40
N LEU A 447 0.13 -29.80 -3.29
CA LEU A 447 0.28 -29.05 -2.03
C LEU A 447 -1.06 -28.54 -1.49
N ALA A 448 -2.01 -28.16 -2.36
CA ALA A 448 -3.30 -27.58 -1.97
C ALA A 448 -4.38 -28.57 -1.51
N LYS A 449 -4.18 -29.88 -1.65
CA LYS A 449 -5.16 -30.90 -1.23
C LYS A 449 -5.27 -30.96 0.30
N SER A 450 -6.41 -31.43 0.80
CA SER A 450 -6.50 -31.82 2.21
C SER A 450 -5.59 -33.02 2.46
N HIS A 451 -4.69 -32.88 3.42
CA HIS A 451 -3.84 -33.93 3.97
C HIS A 451 -4.21 -34.10 5.46
N GLY A 452 -3.89 -35.25 6.07
CA GLY A 452 -4.09 -35.48 7.51
C GLY A 452 -5.55 -35.67 8.00
N GLY A 453 -6.57 -35.47 7.15
CA GLY A 453 -7.98 -35.68 7.52
C GLY A 453 -8.59 -34.57 8.39
N VAL A 454 -7.88 -33.46 8.54
CA VAL A 454 -8.36 -32.23 9.17
C VAL A 454 -9.36 -31.54 8.22
N THR A 455 -10.61 -31.35 8.67
CA THR A 455 -11.67 -30.74 7.85
C THR A 455 -12.45 -29.68 8.63
N GLY A 456 -12.24 -28.42 8.27
CA GLY A 456 -13.07 -27.30 8.73
C GLY A 456 -12.31 -26.30 9.61
N LEU A 457 -11.73 -25.30 8.97
CA LEU A 457 -11.43 -24.02 9.65
C LEU A 457 -12.75 -23.40 10.15
N PRO A 458 -12.73 -22.65 11.26
CA PRO A 458 -13.89 -21.86 11.66
C PRO A 458 -14.14 -20.75 10.63
N ALA A 459 -15.36 -20.20 10.61
CA ALA A 459 -15.66 -19.07 9.74
C ALA A 459 -14.79 -17.85 10.12
N THR A 460 -14.58 -16.93 9.18
CA THR A 460 -13.99 -15.63 9.50
C THR A 460 -14.96 -14.85 10.40
N PRO A 461 -14.55 -14.36 11.59
CA PRO A 461 -15.38 -13.49 12.43
C PRO A 461 -15.44 -12.08 11.84
N LEU A 462 -16.42 -11.28 12.29
CA LEU A 462 -16.54 -9.86 11.93
C LEU A 462 -16.35 -9.00 13.19
N LEU A 463 -15.52 -7.95 13.09
CA LEU A 463 -15.41 -6.94 14.14
C LEU A 463 -16.64 -6.03 14.10
N ASP A 464 -17.25 -5.85 15.27
CA ASP A 464 -18.41 -4.97 15.44
C ASP A 464 -17.95 -3.55 15.75
N ARG A 465 -17.09 -3.38 16.78
CA ARG A 465 -16.63 -2.07 17.30
C ARG A 465 -15.21 -2.11 17.86
N VAL A 466 -14.53 -0.96 17.79
CA VAL A 466 -13.35 -0.60 18.59
C VAL A 466 -13.55 0.83 19.12
N GLU A 467 -13.79 0.97 20.42
CA GLU A 467 -14.17 2.23 21.08
C GLU A 467 -13.18 2.61 22.19
N ASP A 468 -12.75 3.86 22.27
CA ASP A 468 -11.96 4.40 23.40
C ASP A 468 -12.77 4.30 24.69
N ASP A 469 -12.18 3.82 25.79
CA ASP A 469 -12.88 3.75 27.08
C ASP A 469 -12.76 5.04 27.92
N HIS A 470 -12.27 6.11 27.29
CA HIS A 470 -12.23 7.50 27.74
C HIS A 470 -11.39 7.75 29.00
N ASN A 471 -10.49 6.82 29.35
CA ASN A 471 -9.56 6.97 30.46
C ASN A 471 -8.17 7.47 30.02
N GLY A 472 -7.88 7.52 28.71
CA GLY A 472 -6.58 7.92 28.16
C GLY A 472 -5.60 6.76 27.91
N GLU A 473 -6.00 5.52 28.18
CA GLU A 473 -5.14 4.34 28.24
C GLU A 473 -5.67 3.14 27.45
N THR A 474 -6.99 2.89 27.34
CA THR A 474 -7.52 1.63 26.76
C THR A 474 -8.72 1.82 25.82
N ALA A 475 -9.12 0.74 25.13
CA ALA A 475 -10.34 0.64 24.34
C ALA A 475 -11.14 -0.63 24.69
N TRP A 476 -12.38 -0.72 24.21
CA TRP A 476 -13.13 -1.97 24.09
C TRP A 476 -13.11 -2.46 22.65
N ILE A 477 -13.06 -3.79 22.49
CA ILE A 477 -13.23 -4.51 21.24
C ILE A 477 -14.46 -5.41 21.38
N SER A 478 -15.37 -5.37 20.40
CA SER A 478 -16.46 -6.34 20.26
C SER A 478 -16.49 -6.96 18.87
N PHE A 479 -16.90 -8.24 18.79
CA PHE A 479 -17.00 -8.98 17.53
C PHE A 479 -18.02 -10.13 17.60
N ARG A 480 -18.48 -10.59 16.44
CA ARG A 480 -19.44 -11.69 16.34
C ARG A 480 -18.72 -13.03 16.46
N GLY A 481 -19.12 -13.84 17.44
CA GLY A 481 -18.64 -15.20 17.60
C GLY A 481 -19.13 -16.12 16.46
N VAL A 482 -18.32 -17.13 16.11
CA VAL A 482 -18.59 -18.05 15.00
C VAL A 482 -18.67 -19.50 15.47
N ASP A 483 -19.56 -20.28 14.84
CA ASP A 483 -19.72 -21.70 15.15
C ASP A 483 -18.43 -22.49 14.89
N GLY A 484 -18.09 -23.39 15.82
CA GLY A 484 -16.92 -24.25 15.72
C GLY A 484 -15.58 -23.62 16.09
N ALA A 485 -15.56 -22.35 16.50
CA ALA A 485 -14.40 -21.74 17.15
C ALA A 485 -14.23 -22.27 18.59
N THR A 486 -12.99 -22.49 19.01
CA THR A 486 -12.61 -22.78 20.41
C THR A 486 -11.98 -21.57 21.12
N GLY A 487 -11.67 -20.51 20.36
CA GLY A 487 -11.12 -19.25 20.83
C GLY A 487 -10.85 -18.32 19.64
N TYR A 488 -10.35 -17.13 19.92
CA TYR A 488 -10.09 -16.08 18.93
C TYR A 488 -8.71 -15.45 19.14
N LEU A 489 -7.97 -15.20 18.07
CA LEU A 489 -6.77 -14.37 18.13
C LEU A 489 -7.17 -12.93 17.84
N ILE A 490 -7.03 -12.06 18.84
CA ILE A 490 -7.01 -10.61 18.65
C ILE A 490 -5.60 -10.27 18.17
N GLU A 491 -5.47 -9.90 16.90
CA GLU A 491 -4.24 -9.35 16.33
C GLU A 491 -4.27 -7.81 16.44
N ARG A 492 -3.12 -7.19 16.68
CA ARG A 492 -2.98 -5.74 16.82
C ARG A 492 -1.96 -5.16 15.85
N SER A 493 -2.14 -3.89 15.52
CA SER A 493 -1.23 -3.12 14.65
C SER A 493 -1.29 -1.63 15.00
N ALA A 494 -0.15 -0.93 14.89
CA ALA A 494 -0.08 0.53 15.03
C ALA A 494 -0.33 1.27 13.69
N ASP A 495 -0.06 0.61 12.56
CA ASP A 495 -0.15 1.18 11.20
C ASP A 495 -1.28 0.58 10.34
N GLY A 496 -1.95 -0.47 10.86
CA GLY A 496 -3.01 -1.23 10.20
C GLY A 496 -2.54 -2.22 9.12
N ARG A 497 -1.24 -2.21 8.82
CA ARG A 497 -0.61 -2.95 7.70
C ARG A 497 0.28 -4.09 8.21
N THR A 498 1.04 -3.82 9.26
CA THR A 498 2.00 -4.73 9.86
C THR A 498 1.34 -5.46 11.02
N TRP A 499 1.26 -6.79 10.93
CA TRP A 499 0.55 -7.63 11.89
C TRP A 499 1.49 -8.67 12.50
N SER A 500 1.87 -8.48 13.75
CA SER A 500 2.79 -9.37 14.47
C SER A 500 2.04 -10.49 15.19
N ARG A 501 2.24 -11.73 14.78
CA ARG A 501 1.66 -12.89 15.48
C ARG A 501 2.17 -13.02 16.92
N ALA A 502 3.37 -12.55 17.25
CA ALA A 502 3.89 -12.54 18.63
C ALA A 502 3.13 -11.56 19.55
N GLU A 503 2.45 -10.58 18.96
CA GLU A 503 1.65 -9.57 19.66
C GLU A 503 0.16 -9.90 19.70
N ALA A 504 -0.27 -10.94 18.98
CA ALA A 504 -1.64 -11.43 19.07
C ALA A 504 -1.93 -12.05 20.45
N ARG A 505 -3.20 -12.08 20.83
CA ARG A 505 -3.68 -12.63 22.11
C ARG A 505 -4.86 -13.58 21.90
N LEU A 506 -4.80 -14.75 22.53
CA LEU A 506 -5.87 -15.73 22.49
C LEU A 506 -6.92 -15.41 23.56
N VAL A 507 -8.18 -15.32 23.13
CA VAL A 507 -9.35 -15.05 23.98
C VAL A 507 -10.47 -16.04 23.73
N HIS A 508 -11.39 -16.18 24.68
CA HIS A 508 -12.54 -17.11 24.59
C HIS A 508 -13.92 -16.43 24.62
N GLU A 509 -13.99 -15.15 25.01
CA GLU A 509 -15.21 -14.34 24.94
C GLU A 509 -15.19 -13.46 23.68
N THR A 510 -16.25 -12.69 23.44
CA THR A 510 -16.43 -11.85 22.23
C THR A 510 -16.39 -10.34 22.49
N THR A 511 -16.16 -9.94 23.74
CA THR A 511 -16.05 -8.55 24.17
C THR A 511 -14.86 -8.44 25.12
N HIS A 512 -13.90 -7.57 24.80
CA HIS A 512 -12.64 -7.47 25.54
C HIS A 512 -12.23 -6.02 25.72
N ARG A 513 -11.57 -5.73 26.83
CA ARG A 513 -10.85 -4.47 27.03
C ARG A 513 -9.41 -4.65 26.55
N THR A 514 -8.87 -3.67 25.85
CA THR A 514 -7.51 -3.74 25.30
C THR A 514 -6.44 -3.62 26.38
N PHE A 515 -5.23 -4.01 26.00
CA PHE A 515 -3.99 -3.49 26.57
C PHE A 515 -3.87 -1.97 26.36
N ALA A 516 -2.89 -1.35 27.01
CA ALA A 516 -2.63 0.09 26.89
C ALA A 516 -2.36 0.54 25.44
N ILE A 517 -3.00 1.61 25.00
CA ILE A 517 -2.89 2.19 23.66
C ILE A 517 -1.84 3.31 23.67
N ASP A 518 -0.77 3.14 22.88
CA ASP A 518 0.21 4.19 22.62
C ASP A 518 -0.24 5.04 21.42
N GLY A 519 -1.11 6.01 21.69
CA GLY A 519 -1.73 6.86 20.67
C GLY A 519 -2.82 6.16 19.85
N GLN A 520 -2.46 5.21 19.01
CA GLN A 520 -3.38 4.56 18.05
C GLN A 520 -3.26 3.03 18.05
N LEU A 521 -4.42 2.37 17.87
CA LEU A 521 -4.54 0.93 17.76
C LEU A 521 -5.47 0.54 16.61
N PHE A 522 -5.02 -0.36 15.74
CA PHE A 522 -5.86 -1.14 14.83
C PHE A 522 -5.92 -2.60 15.28
N VAL A 523 -7.07 -3.23 15.04
CA VAL A 523 -7.40 -4.58 15.48
C VAL A 523 -7.98 -5.36 14.30
N ARG A 524 -7.66 -6.66 14.24
CA ARG A 524 -8.42 -7.66 13.48
C ARG A 524 -8.46 -8.96 14.26
N VAL A 525 -9.44 -9.82 13.98
CA VAL A 525 -9.66 -11.05 14.75
C VAL A 525 -9.67 -12.28 13.83
N ARG A 526 -9.09 -13.37 14.30
CA ARG A 526 -9.21 -14.71 13.69
C ARG A 526 -9.89 -15.66 14.65
N ALA A 527 -10.80 -16.49 14.16
CA ALA A 527 -11.30 -17.63 14.91
C ALA A 527 -10.29 -18.78 14.85
N VAL A 528 -10.17 -19.53 15.94
CA VAL A 528 -9.22 -20.66 16.09
C VAL A 528 -10.00 -21.93 16.41
N ASN A 529 -9.61 -23.04 15.81
CA ASN A 529 -10.00 -24.38 16.29
C ASN A 529 -8.86 -25.39 16.10
N ALA A 530 -9.13 -26.68 16.32
CA ALA A 530 -8.14 -27.75 16.18
C ALA A 530 -7.59 -27.95 14.75
N ALA A 531 -8.24 -27.37 13.72
CA ALA A 531 -7.78 -27.41 12.33
C ALA A 531 -6.79 -26.29 11.98
N GLY A 532 -6.84 -25.17 12.70
CA GLY A 532 -6.04 -23.98 12.44
C GLY A 532 -6.82 -22.69 12.68
N GLU A 533 -6.40 -21.64 11.97
CA GLU A 533 -6.92 -20.28 12.08
C GLU A 533 -7.78 -19.92 10.86
N SER A 534 -8.84 -19.13 11.06
CA SER A 534 -9.63 -18.55 9.96
C SER A 534 -8.84 -17.48 9.20
N GLY A 535 -9.48 -16.92 8.15
CA GLY A 535 -9.11 -15.60 7.67
C GLY A 535 -9.30 -14.54 8.77
N PRO A 536 -8.64 -13.37 8.64
CA PRO A 536 -8.90 -12.24 9.52
C PRO A 536 -10.24 -11.58 9.18
N SER A 537 -10.89 -11.03 10.20
CA SER A 537 -12.00 -10.07 10.08
C SER A 537 -11.62 -8.83 9.26
N ASN A 538 -12.60 -7.96 9.02
CA ASN A 538 -12.34 -6.53 8.77
C ASN A 538 -11.42 -5.92 9.84
N VAL A 539 -10.74 -4.84 9.48
CA VAL A 539 -9.90 -4.05 10.39
C VAL A 539 -10.72 -2.89 10.93
N LEU A 540 -10.76 -2.75 12.25
CA LEU A 540 -11.27 -1.57 12.94
C LEU A 540 -10.15 -1.00 13.84
N GLY A 541 -10.35 0.18 14.41
CA GLY A 541 -9.36 0.80 15.30
C GLY A 541 -9.90 1.97 16.11
N ALA A 542 -9.05 2.46 17.01
CA ALA A 542 -9.29 3.68 17.76
C ALA A 542 -7.98 4.48 17.92
N ARG A 543 -8.10 5.78 18.12
CA ARG A 543 -7.01 6.66 18.55
C ARG A 543 -7.44 7.42 19.80
N VAL A 544 -6.62 7.33 20.83
CA VAL A 544 -6.75 8.11 22.07
C VAL A 544 -5.95 9.40 21.91
N SER A 545 -6.46 10.53 22.40
CA SER A 545 -5.72 11.81 22.34
C SER A 545 -5.84 12.62 23.63
N GLU A 546 -4.73 13.16 24.11
CA GLU A 546 -4.69 14.09 25.25
C GLU A 546 -5.31 15.45 24.88
N GLY A 547 -6.63 15.58 24.92
CA GLY A 547 -7.29 16.89 24.77
C GLY A 547 -8.76 16.85 24.41
N ALA A 548 -9.37 18.04 24.39
CA ALA A 548 -10.76 18.27 23.95
C ALA A 548 -10.83 18.44 22.42
N GLY A 549 -10.33 17.45 21.68
CA GLY A 549 -10.53 17.34 20.24
C GLY A 549 -11.97 16.96 19.90
N ALA A 550 -12.34 17.08 18.61
CA ALA A 550 -13.63 16.56 18.13
C ALA A 550 -13.66 15.03 18.29
N ARG A 551 -14.75 14.47 18.81
CA ARG A 551 -14.98 13.03 18.82
C ARG A 551 -15.41 12.59 17.43
N VAL A 552 -14.63 11.68 16.83
CA VAL A 552 -14.88 11.18 15.47
C VAL A 552 -15.21 9.70 15.48
N LEU A 553 -16.30 9.31 14.84
CA LEU A 553 -16.62 7.92 14.53
C LEU A 553 -16.24 7.61 13.07
N PHE A 554 -15.51 6.52 12.83
CA PHE A 554 -15.44 5.90 11.51
C PHE A 554 -16.43 4.73 11.43
N VAL A 555 -17.24 4.70 10.38
CA VAL A 555 -18.18 3.61 10.07
C VAL A 555 -17.65 2.82 8.87
N ASP A 556 -17.31 1.55 9.11
CA ASP A 556 -16.99 0.55 8.07
C ASP A 556 -18.32 0.04 7.48
N GLY A 557 -18.72 0.61 6.35
CA GLY A 557 -19.89 0.19 5.56
C GLY A 557 -19.46 -0.31 4.19
N ASN A 558 -18.41 -1.14 4.14
CA ASN A 558 -17.90 -1.80 2.94
C ASN A 558 -17.98 -3.34 3.11
N GLU A 559 -19.20 -3.82 3.38
CA GLU A 559 -19.60 -5.22 3.53
C GLU A 559 -19.19 -6.13 2.36
N ARG A 560 -19.03 -5.60 1.14
CA ARG A 560 -18.60 -6.31 -0.07
C ARG A 560 -17.30 -7.09 0.12
N TYR A 561 -16.33 -6.51 0.83
CA TYR A 561 -15.05 -7.17 1.14
C TYR A 561 -15.20 -8.32 2.16
N GLN A 562 -16.33 -8.39 2.86
CA GLN A 562 -16.65 -9.41 3.86
C GLN A 562 -17.52 -10.54 3.28
N ARG A 563 -18.29 -10.26 2.21
CA ARG A 563 -19.35 -11.15 1.68
C ARG A 563 -18.88 -12.14 0.62
N GLY A 564 -17.89 -11.81 -0.21
CA GLY A 564 -17.53 -12.66 -1.35
C GLY A 564 -16.18 -12.36 -2.02
N PRO A 565 -15.72 -13.27 -2.90
CA PRO A 565 -14.44 -13.14 -3.59
C PRO A 565 -14.51 -12.10 -4.73
N VAL A 566 -13.95 -10.92 -4.52
CA VAL A 566 -13.67 -9.94 -5.60
C VAL A 566 -12.25 -10.13 -6.16
N PRO A 567 -11.91 -9.62 -7.37
CA PRO A 567 -10.59 -9.85 -7.99
C PRO A 567 -9.36 -9.42 -7.16
N GLU A 568 -9.55 -8.45 -6.28
CA GLU A 568 -8.60 -7.86 -5.34
C GLU A 568 -8.56 -8.64 -4.02
N ASN A 569 -9.71 -9.15 -3.57
CA ASN A 569 -9.89 -9.92 -2.34
C ASN A 569 -10.66 -11.23 -2.59
N PRO A 570 -10.03 -12.24 -3.24
CA PRO A 570 -10.66 -13.50 -3.60
C PRO A 570 -10.87 -14.46 -2.41
N LEU A 571 -10.57 -14.01 -1.20
CA LEU A 571 -10.74 -14.78 0.04
C LEU A 571 -11.85 -14.22 0.93
N GLY A 572 -12.35 -12.99 0.66
CA GLY A 572 -13.38 -12.32 1.47
C GLY A 572 -12.89 -11.96 2.86
N TRP A 573 -11.64 -11.52 2.98
CA TRP A 573 -10.95 -11.24 4.24
C TRP A 573 -10.54 -9.77 4.33
N GLY A 574 -10.64 -9.15 5.51
CA GLY A 574 -9.98 -7.88 5.83
C GLY A 574 -10.18 -6.70 4.86
N ASN A 575 -11.22 -5.89 5.09
CA ASN A 575 -11.19 -4.48 4.66
C ASN A 575 -10.26 -3.68 5.60
N ASP A 576 -9.39 -2.80 5.08
CA ASP A 576 -8.53 -1.90 5.85
C ASP A 576 -8.80 -0.41 5.59
N ALA A 577 -9.97 -0.05 5.01
CA ALA A 577 -10.38 1.34 4.75
C ALA A 577 -10.20 2.28 5.97
N VAL A 578 -10.49 1.80 7.19
CA VAL A 578 -10.26 2.53 8.45
C VAL A 578 -8.85 3.14 8.55
N VAL A 579 -7.85 2.52 7.95
CA VAL A 579 -6.45 2.98 7.99
C VAL A 579 -6.26 4.29 7.22
N ALA A 580 -6.92 4.44 6.07
CA ALA A 580 -6.87 5.66 5.28
C ALA A 580 -7.70 6.78 5.91
N HIS A 581 -8.90 6.46 6.39
CA HIS A 581 -9.77 7.41 7.10
C HIS A 581 -9.11 7.90 8.40
N ALA A 582 -8.51 7.02 9.20
CA ALA A 582 -7.73 7.40 10.38
C ALA A 582 -6.56 8.33 10.05
N ALA A 583 -5.91 8.18 8.89
CA ALA A 583 -4.84 9.08 8.45
C ALA A 583 -5.35 10.46 7.95
N ALA A 584 -6.67 10.58 7.72
CA ALA A 584 -7.35 11.84 7.43
C ALA A 584 -7.87 12.56 8.70
N ILE A 585 -8.22 11.81 9.76
CA ILE A 585 -8.71 12.36 11.04
C ILE A 585 -7.61 13.04 11.85
N GLN A 586 -7.88 14.27 12.31
CA GLN A 586 -7.09 14.96 13.34
C GLN A 586 -7.73 14.78 14.72
N GLY A 587 -6.99 14.26 15.69
CA GLY A 587 -7.50 13.97 17.04
C GLY A 587 -7.90 12.50 17.22
N SER A 588 -8.68 12.23 18.28
CA SER A 588 -9.18 10.91 18.61
C SER A 588 -10.19 10.39 17.59
N PHE A 589 -10.28 9.07 17.48
CA PHE A 589 -11.37 8.42 16.75
C PHE A 589 -11.72 7.07 17.36
N GLU A 590 -12.95 6.64 17.10
CA GLU A 590 -13.52 5.33 17.41
C GLU A 590 -14.01 4.72 16.08
N SER A 591 -14.26 3.41 16.02
CA SER A 591 -14.86 2.82 14.83
C SER A 591 -15.83 1.68 15.09
N ALA A 592 -16.80 1.54 14.18
CA ALA A 592 -17.83 0.51 14.20
C ALA A 592 -18.17 0.05 12.78
N SER A 593 -18.80 -1.12 12.64
CA SER A 593 -19.44 -1.51 11.38
C SER A 593 -20.78 -0.78 11.18
N ALA A 594 -21.19 -0.55 9.93
CA ALA A 594 -22.49 0.04 9.62
C ALA A 594 -23.66 -0.78 10.22
N ALA A 595 -23.51 -2.10 10.30
CA ALA A 595 -24.48 -2.99 10.93
C ALA A 595 -24.78 -2.66 12.42
N GLU A 596 -23.82 -2.13 13.18
CA GLU A 596 -24.04 -1.70 14.57
C GLU A 596 -24.79 -0.36 14.67
N VAL A 597 -24.60 0.51 13.68
CA VAL A 597 -25.40 1.74 13.53
C VAL A 597 -26.83 1.37 13.14
N ALA A 598 -27.01 0.50 12.15
CA ALA A 598 -28.32 -0.01 11.70
C ALA A 598 -29.10 -0.74 12.81
N ALA A 599 -28.40 -1.42 13.72
CA ALA A 599 -28.99 -2.05 14.91
C ALA A 599 -29.40 -1.04 16.01
N GLY A 600 -28.89 0.19 15.96
CA GLY A 600 -29.09 1.21 16.99
C GLY A 600 -28.20 1.03 18.23
N GLU A 601 -27.13 0.23 18.13
CA GLU A 601 -26.17 0.01 19.22
C GLU A 601 -25.13 1.17 19.28
N VAL A 602 -24.95 1.91 18.19
CA VAL A 602 -24.11 3.12 18.10
C VAL A 602 -24.98 4.37 17.94
N ASP A 603 -24.85 5.31 18.87
CA ASP A 603 -25.54 6.62 18.83
C ASP A 603 -24.65 7.65 18.12
N LEU A 604 -25.09 8.13 16.95
CA LEU A 604 -24.33 9.12 16.16
C LEU A 604 -24.29 10.50 16.83
N ASP A 605 -25.31 10.88 17.62
CA ASP A 605 -25.35 12.18 18.31
C ASP A 605 -24.31 12.26 19.46
N ALA A 606 -23.61 11.16 19.77
CA ALA A 606 -22.49 11.13 20.71
C ALA A 606 -21.16 11.65 20.12
N PHE A 607 -21.10 11.90 18.81
CA PHE A 607 -19.90 12.28 18.06
C PHE A 607 -20.04 13.67 17.42
N ASP A 608 -18.95 14.42 17.37
CA ASP A 608 -18.89 15.72 16.68
C ASP A 608 -18.79 15.54 15.15
N MET A 609 -18.34 14.37 14.70
CA MET A 609 -18.11 14.04 13.30
C MET A 609 -18.25 12.52 13.06
N VAL A 610 -18.85 12.15 11.93
CA VAL A 610 -18.96 10.76 11.46
C VAL A 610 -18.34 10.68 10.06
N LEU A 611 -17.40 9.75 9.86
CA LEU A 611 -16.85 9.38 8.55
C LEU A 611 -17.42 8.02 8.16
N TRP A 612 -18.16 7.97 7.05
CA TRP A 612 -18.75 6.75 6.52
C TRP A 612 -17.96 6.29 5.29
N GLY A 613 -17.22 5.20 5.46
CA GLY A 613 -16.46 4.56 4.38
C GLY A 613 -17.31 3.50 3.70
N LEU A 614 -17.91 3.84 2.55
CA LEU A 614 -18.67 2.91 1.72
C LEU A 614 -17.78 2.10 0.79
N GLY A 615 -16.50 2.46 0.62
CA GLY A 615 -15.59 1.71 -0.25
C GLY A 615 -16.17 1.54 -1.65
N ARG A 616 -16.46 0.28 -2.02
CA ARG A 616 -17.07 -0.05 -3.32
C ARG A 616 -18.53 -0.49 -3.23
N GLU A 617 -19.28 -0.08 -2.20
CA GLU A 617 -20.71 -0.40 -2.15
C GLU A 617 -21.53 0.20 -3.29
N SER A 618 -22.58 -0.53 -3.64
CA SER A 618 -23.43 -0.33 -4.82
C SER A 618 -24.58 -1.36 -4.77
N VAL A 619 -25.39 -1.42 -5.83
CA VAL A 619 -26.67 -2.15 -5.96
C VAL A 619 -26.71 -3.59 -5.41
N ASP A 620 -25.61 -4.35 -5.47
CA ASP A 620 -25.57 -5.76 -4.99
C ASP A 620 -25.59 -5.91 -3.44
N ASP A 621 -25.27 -4.83 -2.73
CA ASP A 621 -25.00 -4.79 -1.28
C ASP A 621 -25.63 -3.57 -0.55
N GLU A 622 -26.17 -2.58 -1.30
CA GLU A 622 -26.91 -1.37 -0.88
C GLU A 622 -26.10 -0.27 -0.15
N SER A 623 -25.86 0.85 -0.84
CA SER A 623 -25.27 2.08 -0.27
C SER A 623 -26.27 2.79 0.66
N PHE A 624 -26.02 2.79 1.96
CA PHE A 624 -26.96 3.25 3.01
C PHE A 624 -28.31 2.52 2.99
N SER A 625 -28.42 1.46 3.79
CA SER A 625 -29.64 0.67 3.87
C SER A 625 -30.86 1.46 4.39
N ASP A 626 -32.06 0.92 4.13
CA ASP A 626 -33.36 1.38 4.67
C ASP A 626 -33.33 1.65 6.20
N ALA A 627 -32.44 0.97 6.94
CA ALA A 627 -32.27 1.14 8.38
C ALA A 627 -31.32 2.28 8.76
N GLU A 628 -30.30 2.57 7.94
CA GLU A 628 -29.27 3.58 8.21
C GLU A 628 -29.73 4.99 7.80
N GLN A 629 -30.37 5.13 6.64
CA GLN A 629 -30.85 6.41 6.13
C GLN A 629 -31.64 7.27 7.14
N PRO A 630 -32.61 6.74 7.93
CA PRO A 630 -33.30 7.54 8.94
C PRO A 630 -32.41 7.98 10.10
N ILE A 631 -31.39 7.20 10.46
CA ILE A 631 -30.43 7.52 11.54
C ILE A 631 -29.49 8.64 11.06
N VAL A 632 -28.90 8.49 9.88
CA VAL A 632 -28.02 9.50 9.26
C VAL A 632 -28.77 10.80 9.01
N ARG A 633 -30.02 10.73 8.54
CA ARG A 633 -30.90 11.90 8.37
C ARG A 633 -31.17 12.63 9.68
N ALA A 634 -31.35 11.90 10.79
CA ALA A 634 -31.56 12.50 12.11
C ALA A 634 -30.29 13.22 12.60
N TYR A 635 -29.13 12.59 12.47
CA TYR A 635 -27.82 13.16 12.83
C TYR A 635 -27.49 14.44 12.04
N VAL A 636 -27.66 14.46 10.71
CA VAL A 636 -27.44 15.69 9.92
C VAL A 636 -28.45 16.78 10.33
N ALA A 637 -29.71 16.42 10.60
CA ALA A 637 -30.72 17.38 11.05
C ALA A 637 -30.54 17.88 12.51
N SER A 638 -29.78 17.18 13.35
CA SER A 638 -29.44 17.62 14.72
C SER A 638 -28.27 18.61 14.77
N GLY A 639 -27.57 18.81 13.65
CA GLY A 639 -26.36 19.63 13.53
C GLY A 639 -25.08 18.83 13.28
N GLY A 640 -25.20 17.52 13.07
CA GLY A 640 -24.09 16.60 12.84
C GLY A 640 -23.27 16.89 11.59
N ARG A 641 -21.99 16.49 11.63
CA ARG A 641 -21.01 16.63 10.55
C ARG A 641 -20.71 15.25 9.96
N LEU A 642 -21.00 15.06 8.67
CA LEU A 642 -20.90 13.77 7.99
C LEU A 642 -19.91 13.85 6.83
N PHE A 643 -18.96 12.93 6.79
CA PHE A 643 -18.13 12.66 5.61
C PHE A 643 -18.60 11.35 5.00
N VAL A 644 -18.77 11.29 3.69
CA VAL A 644 -19.11 10.06 2.96
C VAL A 644 -18.17 9.91 1.78
N SER A 645 -17.62 8.71 1.60
CA SER A 645 -16.84 8.37 0.41
C SER A 645 -17.09 6.92 -0.03
N GLY A 646 -17.38 6.75 -1.30
CA GLY A 646 -17.46 5.45 -1.99
C GLY A 646 -17.59 5.66 -3.50
N SER A 647 -17.33 4.63 -4.30
CA SER A 647 -17.72 4.62 -5.73
C SER A 647 -19.18 4.25 -5.89
N GLU A 648 -19.83 4.61 -7.00
CA GLU A 648 -21.21 4.19 -7.37
C GLU A 648 -22.34 4.56 -6.38
N VAL A 649 -22.07 5.29 -5.29
CA VAL A 649 -23.06 5.68 -4.26
C VAL A 649 -24.21 6.52 -4.83
N ALA A 650 -23.92 7.39 -5.80
CA ALA A 650 -24.94 8.21 -6.47
C ALA A 650 -25.66 7.42 -7.56
N PHE A 651 -24.95 6.55 -8.30
CA PHE A 651 -25.57 5.59 -9.21
C PHE A 651 -26.58 4.68 -8.50
N ASP A 652 -26.19 4.12 -7.34
CA ASP A 652 -27.02 3.26 -6.51
C ASP A 652 -28.23 4.02 -5.94
N LEU A 653 -28.00 5.10 -5.17
CA LEU A 653 -29.10 5.83 -4.51
C LEU A 653 -30.04 6.58 -5.48
N ILE A 654 -29.56 7.06 -6.63
CA ILE A 654 -30.33 7.94 -7.53
C ILE A 654 -30.63 7.29 -8.89
N GLY A 655 -29.67 6.54 -9.46
CA GLY A 655 -29.79 5.93 -10.78
C GLY A 655 -30.70 4.69 -10.77
N GLU A 656 -30.42 3.74 -9.89
CA GLU A 656 -31.17 2.48 -9.75
C GLU A 656 -32.09 2.43 -8.51
N GLY A 657 -31.82 3.28 -7.51
CA GLY A 657 -32.52 3.35 -6.22
C GLY A 657 -33.97 3.82 -6.27
N SER A 658 -34.64 3.70 -5.12
CA SER A 658 -36.03 4.11 -4.94
C SER A 658 -36.19 5.63 -4.84
N THR A 659 -37.45 6.09 -4.81
CA THR A 659 -37.74 7.50 -4.54
C THR A 659 -37.38 7.95 -3.12
N ALA A 660 -37.21 7.02 -2.17
CA ALA A 660 -36.73 7.35 -0.83
C ALA A 660 -35.20 7.58 -0.85
N ASP A 661 -34.46 6.68 -1.49
CA ASP A 661 -33.01 6.72 -1.66
C ASP A 661 -32.58 7.98 -2.42
N ALA A 662 -33.27 8.26 -3.53
CA ALA A 662 -33.02 9.44 -4.36
C ALA A 662 -33.43 10.76 -3.67
N ALA A 663 -34.20 10.70 -2.59
CA ALA A 663 -34.49 11.82 -1.70
C ALA A 663 -33.52 11.87 -0.50
N PHE A 664 -32.96 10.75 -0.06
CA PHE A 664 -31.86 10.73 0.91
C PHE A 664 -30.58 11.34 0.33
N ALA A 665 -30.17 10.91 -0.87
CA ALA A 665 -29.01 11.48 -1.55
C ALA A 665 -29.14 13.00 -1.78
N ARG A 666 -30.32 13.49 -2.19
CA ARG A 666 -30.54 14.92 -2.45
C ARG A 666 -30.76 15.76 -1.18
N ASP A 667 -31.58 15.30 -0.24
CA ASP A 667 -31.93 16.09 0.96
C ASP A 667 -30.87 15.99 2.08
N VAL A 668 -30.13 14.88 2.15
CA VAL A 668 -29.20 14.57 3.26
C VAL A 668 -27.76 14.59 2.79
N LEU A 669 -27.42 13.92 1.68
CA LEU A 669 -26.04 13.98 1.15
C LEU A 669 -25.78 15.24 0.31
N GLY A 670 -26.84 15.94 -0.12
CA GLY A 670 -26.76 17.19 -0.88
C GLY A 670 -26.35 17.02 -2.35
N ILE A 671 -26.39 15.80 -2.89
CA ILE A 671 -25.88 15.46 -4.23
C ILE A 671 -26.97 15.07 -5.22
N ASP A 672 -26.73 15.38 -6.50
CA ASP A 672 -27.44 14.85 -7.66
C ASP A 672 -26.47 14.04 -8.54
N TYR A 673 -27.00 13.09 -9.31
CA TYR A 673 -26.21 12.15 -10.12
C TYR A 673 -26.11 12.62 -11.57
N LEU A 674 -24.88 12.71 -12.12
CA LEU A 674 -24.62 13.24 -13.46
C LEU A 674 -24.05 12.21 -14.44
N SER A 675 -23.15 11.33 -13.99
CA SER A 675 -22.54 10.25 -14.80
C SER A 675 -22.02 9.13 -13.91
N ASP A 676 -22.17 7.90 -14.38
CA ASP A 676 -21.69 6.63 -13.80
C ASP A 676 -20.15 6.53 -13.69
N ASP A 677 -19.48 7.18 -14.64
CA ASP A 677 -18.03 7.18 -14.77
C ASP A 677 -17.56 8.58 -15.16
N ALA A 678 -16.57 9.08 -14.44
CA ALA A 678 -15.79 10.27 -14.80
C ALA A 678 -14.78 10.01 -15.92
N SER A 679 -14.50 8.74 -16.22
CA SER A 679 -13.48 8.22 -17.14
C SER A 679 -12.08 8.81 -16.88
N THR A 680 -11.76 9.17 -15.64
CA THR A 680 -10.46 9.71 -15.22
C THR A 680 -10.14 9.40 -13.77
N THR A 681 -8.84 9.31 -13.48
CA THR A 681 -8.30 9.15 -12.11
C THR A 681 -7.72 10.44 -11.53
N TYR A 682 -7.73 11.54 -12.30
CA TYR A 682 -7.12 12.82 -11.92
C TYR A 682 -8.14 13.77 -11.32
N LEU A 683 -7.69 14.54 -10.32
CA LEU A 683 -8.50 15.46 -9.52
C LEU A 683 -7.85 16.84 -9.51
N MET A 684 -8.65 17.89 -9.54
CA MET A 684 -8.23 19.28 -9.34
C MET A 684 -9.16 20.02 -8.36
N SER A 685 -8.78 21.21 -7.92
CA SER A 685 -9.60 22.00 -6.99
C SER A 685 -11.02 22.23 -7.51
N GLY A 686 -12.00 22.11 -6.61
CA GLY A 686 -13.34 22.65 -6.82
C GLY A 686 -13.40 24.15 -6.56
N ASP A 687 -14.62 24.66 -6.36
CA ASP A 687 -14.88 26.07 -6.00
C ASP A 687 -14.57 26.39 -4.53
N VAL A 688 -14.63 25.39 -3.63
CA VAL A 688 -14.10 25.50 -2.27
C VAL A 688 -12.57 25.56 -2.36
N PRO A 689 -11.90 26.61 -1.84
CA PRO A 689 -10.45 26.71 -1.88
C PRO A 689 -9.78 25.56 -1.12
N THR A 690 -8.99 24.76 -1.82
CA THR A 690 -8.10 23.74 -1.25
C THR A 690 -6.68 23.96 -1.77
N ASP A 691 -5.68 23.40 -1.09
CA ASP A 691 -4.29 23.39 -1.60
C ASP A 691 -4.07 22.36 -2.75
N VAL A 692 -5.14 21.70 -3.21
CA VAL A 692 -5.09 20.62 -4.21
C VAL A 692 -5.04 21.20 -5.63
N LYS A 693 -3.84 21.23 -6.22
CA LYS A 693 -3.65 21.64 -7.63
C LYS A 693 -4.00 20.52 -8.61
N LEU A 694 -3.34 19.38 -8.44
CA LEU A 694 -3.54 18.16 -9.21
C LEU A 694 -3.25 16.97 -8.29
N ALA A 695 -4.23 16.10 -8.14
CA ALA A 695 -4.18 14.89 -7.34
C ALA A 695 -4.72 13.70 -8.14
N ARG A 696 -4.71 12.50 -7.52
CA ARG A 696 -5.04 11.24 -8.18
C ARG A 696 -5.59 10.21 -7.18
N PHE A 697 -6.30 9.20 -7.69
CA PHE A 697 -6.61 7.95 -6.99
C PHE A 697 -6.27 6.75 -7.88
N SER A 698 -5.49 5.77 -7.40
CA SER A 698 -5.10 4.62 -8.23
C SER A 698 -4.62 3.37 -7.48
N LYS A 699 -5.30 2.98 -6.40
CA LYS A 699 -4.96 1.82 -5.56
C LYS A 699 -5.26 0.44 -6.18
N LEU A 700 -4.63 0.14 -7.32
CA LEU A 700 -4.77 -1.11 -8.08
C LEU A 700 -4.58 -2.36 -7.20
N GLY A 701 -5.54 -3.27 -7.19
CA GLY A 701 -5.46 -4.52 -6.42
C GLY A 701 -5.52 -4.38 -4.91
N ARG A 702 -5.91 -3.20 -4.40
CA ARG A 702 -6.49 -3.05 -3.06
C ARG A 702 -7.91 -2.49 -3.17
N HIS A 703 -8.03 -1.28 -3.71
CA HIS A 703 -9.29 -0.56 -3.93
C HIS A 703 -9.29 0.05 -5.34
N GLU A 704 -9.53 -0.80 -6.34
CA GLU A 704 -9.59 -0.39 -7.74
C GLU A 704 -10.95 0.26 -8.03
N VAL A 705 -10.94 1.55 -8.37
CA VAL A 705 -12.16 2.35 -8.63
C VAL A 705 -12.48 2.25 -10.11
N ALA A 706 -13.42 1.37 -10.46
CA ALA A 706 -13.80 1.14 -11.85
C ALA A 706 -14.75 2.21 -12.41
N TYR A 707 -15.67 2.70 -11.58
CA TYR A 707 -16.75 3.62 -11.93
C TYR A 707 -16.87 4.72 -10.86
N PRO A 708 -16.01 5.76 -10.92
CA PRO A 708 -16.11 6.93 -10.06
C PRO A 708 -17.28 7.82 -10.52
N ASP A 709 -18.25 8.03 -9.63
CA ASP A 709 -19.44 8.83 -9.90
C ASP A 709 -19.07 10.30 -10.17
N VAL A 710 -19.65 10.86 -11.23
CA VAL A 710 -19.74 12.31 -11.40
C VAL A 710 -21.01 12.79 -10.71
N ILE A 711 -20.81 13.53 -9.62
CA ILE A 711 -21.87 14.14 -8.82
C ILE A 711 -21.99 15.63 -9.12
N GLY A 712 -23.04 16.26 -8.60
CA GLY A 712 -23.19 17.71 -8.56
C GLY A 712 -24.04 18.14 -7.37
N PRO A 713 -24.06 19.44 -7.02
CA PRO A 713 -24.87 19.94 -5.90
C PRO A 713 -26.37 19.86 -6.21
N ALA A 714 -27.14 19.20 -5.34
CA ALA A 714 -28.61 19.10 -5.47
C ALA A 714 -29.35 20.40 -5.08
N THR A 715 -28.66 21.34 -4.42
CA THR A 715 -29.23 22.59 -3.90
C THR A 715 -28.26 23.76 -4.06
N ASP A 716 -28.76 24.99 -3.99
CA ASP A 716 -27.95 26.22 -3.96
C ASP A 716 -27.03 26.33 -2.72
N MET A 717 -27.10 25.39 -1.76
CA MET A 717 -26.22 25.29 -0.59
C MET A 717 -25.04 24.32 -0.80
N GLY A 718 -25.05 23.54 -1.89
CA GLY A 718 -23.95 22.65 -2.26
C GLY A 718 -22.87 23.39 -3.06
N THR A 719 -21.59 23.11 -2.76
CA THR A 719 -20.43 23.69 -3.45
C THR A 719 -19.42 22.60 -3.80
N SER A 720 -18.85 22.66 -5.00
CA SER A 720 -17.79 21.74 -5.46
C SER A 720 -16.53 21.86 -4.60
N CYS A 721 -16.08 20.78 -3.96
CA CYS A 721 -14.80 20.72 -3.23
C CYS A 721 -13.64 20.17 -4.07
N LEU A 722 -13.93 19.28 -5.02
CA LEU A 722 -12.98 18.76 -6.02
C LEU A 722 -13.71 18.51 -7.33
N ARG A 723 -12.96 18.59 -8.42
CA ARG A 723 -13.39 18.26 -9.78
C ARG A 723 -12.55 17.16 -10.37
N TYR A 724 -13.14 16.37 -11.25
CA TYR A 724 -12.39 15.48 -12.13
C TYR A 724 -11.65 16.32 -13.19
N ALA A 725 -10.37 16.02 -13.39
CA ALA A 725 -9.52 16.63 -14.42
C ALA A 725 -9.34 15.65 -15.59
N ALA A 726 -9.42 16.15 -16.81
CA ALA A 726 -9.68 15.38 -18.02
C ALA A 726 -10.93 14.47 -17.91
N GLY A 727 -11.06 13.48 -18.79
CA GLY A 727 -12.22 12.57 -18.81
C GLY A 727 -13.52 13.29 -19.17
N VAL A 728 -14.58 13.01 -18.43
CA VAL A 728 -15.91 13.66 -18.55
C VAL A 728 -15.95 15.01 -17.83
N GLY A 729 -15.04 15.24 -16.86
CA GLY A 729 -15.08 16.38 -15.95
C GLY A 729 -16.23 16.28 -14.93
N GLY A 730 -16.62 17.44 -14.37
CA GLY A 730 -17.65 17.53 -13.33
C GLY A 730 -17.11 17.42 -11.91
N ASP A 731 -18.00 17.41 -10.91
CA ASP A 731 -17.59 17.42 -9.51
C ASP A 731 -17.33 15.99 -9.00
N ALA A 732 -16.20 15.84 -8.31
CA ALA A 732 -15.77 14.61 -7.64
C ALA A 732 -16.04 14.65 -6.12
N CYS A 733 -16.34 15.84 -5.60
CA CYS A 733 -16.64 16.10 -4.20
C CYS A 733 -17.62 17.28 -4.10
N VAL A 734 -18.67 17.15 -3.29
CA VAL A 734 -19.62 18.22 -2.95
C VAL A 734 -19.64 18.44 -1.43
N LEU A 735 -19.53 19.70 -1.02
CA LEU A 735 -19.73 20.17 0.35
C LEU A 735 -21.10 20.84 0.45
N THR A 736 -21.94 20.42 1.39
CA THR A 736 -23.30 20.96 1.60
C THR A 736 -23.49 21.38 3.06
N ASP A 737 -23.91 22.62 3.29
CA ASP A 737 -24.44 23.09 4.59
C ASP A 737 -25.96 22.87 4.65
N HIS A 738 -26.50 22.46 5.80
CA HIS A 738 -27.93 22.18 5.99
C HIS A 738 -28.58 23.12 7.00
N ASP A 739 -29.87 23.39 6.81
CA ASP A 739 -30.73 24.06 7.80
C ASP A 739 -30.67 23.31 9.14
N GLY A 740 -30.30 24.03 10.20
CA GLY A 740 -30.02 23.44 11.52
C GLY A 740 -28.53 23.40 11.89
N GLY A 741 -27.64 23.61 10.92
CA GLY A 741 -26.18 23.67 11.13
C GLY A 741 -25.43 22.37 10.86
N GLY A 742 -26.13 21.34 10.36
CA GLY A 742 -25.48 20.12 9.87
C GLY A 742 -24.67 20.38 8.61
N ARG A 743 -23.65 19.56 8.36
CA ARG A 743 -22.76 19.71 7.21
C ARG A 743 -22.36 18.34 6.67
N VAL A 744 -22.38 18.20 5.34
CA VAL A 744 -22.00 16.97 4.66
C VAL A 744 -20.92 17.24 3.62
N VAL A 745 -19.90 16.37 3.57
CA VAL A 745 -18.95 16.24 2.45
C VAL A 745 -19.18 14.87 1.83
N MET A 746 -19.48 14.85 0.53
CA MET A 746 -19.73 13.63 -0.22
C MET A 746 -18.75 13.52 -1.39
N MET A 747 -18.02 12.41 -1.49
CA MET A 747 -17.10 12.09 -2.59
C MET A 747 -17.70 11.03 -3.52
N GLY A 748 -17.56 11.21 -4.84
CA GLY A 748 -17.95 10.22 -5.86
C GLY A 748 -17.00 9.03 -6.01
N PHE A 749 -16.02 8.90 -5.10
CA PHE A 749 -15.05 7.82 -5.07
C PHE A 749 -14.55 7.59 -3.62
N PRO A 750 -13.92 6.43 -3.31
CA PRO A 750 -13.52 6.09 -1.94
C PRO A 750 -12.28 6.88 -1.49
N LEU A 751 -12.26 7.41 -0.27
CA LEU A 751 -11.11 8.13 0.29
C LEU A 751 -9.86 7.25 0.36
N GLU A 752 -10.02 5.97 0.67
CA GLU A 752 -8.95 4.97 0.74
C GLU A 752 -8.29 4.66 -0.62
N SER A 753 -8.90 5.08 -1.74
CA SER A 753 -8.30 4.98 -3.07
C SER A 753 -7.33 6.14 -3.39
N LEU A 754 -7.31 7.21 -2.57
CA LEU A 754 -6.45 8.38 -2.79
C LEU A 754 -4.96 8.01 -2.74
N ASP A 755 -4.23 8.61 -3.68
CA ASP A 755 -2.80 8.45 -3.80
C ASP A 755 -2.04 9.28 -2.75
N ASP A 756 -2.55 10.45 -2.37
CA ASP A 756 -1.96 11.35 -1.37
C ASP A 756 -2.91 11.54 -0.16
N PRO A 757 -2.55 11.03 1.04
CA PRO A 757 -3.31 11.24 2.27
C PRO A 757 -3.48 12.70 2.69
N ALA A 758 -2.66 13.64 2.17
CA ALA A 758 -2.85 15.06 2.43
C ALA A 758 -4.14 15.60 1.79
N VAL A 759 -4.56 15.05 0.66
CA VAL A 759 -5.84 15.37 0.02
C VAL A 759 -6.99 14.93 0.93
N GLY A 760 -6.96 13.69 1.43
CA GLY A 760 -7.96 13.17 2.37
C GLY A 760 -8.08 14.04 3.64
N ARG A 761 -6.94 14.44 4.24
CA ARG A 761 -6.93 15.40 5.38
C ARG A 761 -7.57 16.74 5.03
N ALA A 762 -7.28 17.28 3.85
CA ALA A 762 -7.84 18.57 3.43
C ALA A 762 -9.37 18.51 3.24
N LEU A 763 -9.89 17.39 2.73
CA LEU A 763 -11.33 17.17 2.55
C LEU A 763 -12.05 16.96 3.88
N VAL A 764 -11.53 16.11 4.77
CA VAL A 764 -12.13 15.90 6.12
C VAL A 764 -12.12 17.19 6.93
N ALA A 765 -11.10 18.05 6.77
CA ALA A 765 -11.04 19.35 7.42
C ALA A 765 -12.17 20.33 7.00
N LEU A 766 -12.83 20.14 5.86
CA LEU A 766 -13.97 20.96 5.43
C LEU A 766 -15.20 20.81 6.35
N LEU A 767 -15.29 19.70 7.10
CA LEU A 767 -16.31 19.55 8.14
C LEU A 767 -16.04 20.41 9.38
N GLY A 768 -14.79 20.85 9.58
CA GLY A 768 -14.39 21.65 10.74
C GLY A 768 -14.64 23.16 10.62
N SER A 769 -14.70 23.69 9.39
CA SER A 769 -14.45 25.11 9.03
C SER A 769 -15.59 26.11 9.21
#